data_AF-A0A7X0Y3P9-F1
#
_entry.id   AF-A0A7X0Y3P9-F1
#
_cell.length_a   1.000
_cell.length_b   1.000
_cell.length_c   1.000
_cell.angle_alpha   90.00
_cell.angle_beta   90.00
_cell.angle_gamma   90.00
#
_symmetry.space_group_name_H-M   'P 1'
#
loop_
_entity.id
_entity.type
_entity.pdbx_description
1 polymer ?
#
loop_
_entity_poly.entity_id
_entity_poly.type
_entity_poly.pdbx_seq_one_letter_code
_entity_poly.pdbx_strand_id
1 'polypeptide(L)'
;MKKQVVSSLTIMSILGASIATPFNVLSEAPVEAAVLATAPKYTAPTTQMPYLTFTKTNVSNYLPTISFNGVYLVFDITKLPKGYGLQTTLPDGTIDKQYSTTAAGVAQSISIYMTYQEFSKNSTMNINVISPDGKIVEQNNAVLTATDFVGTFGTGLQDFGQKVYNLYENTLFLHLASGITQADIDVAYAAAQNVAPSYERDRLMDLLDAMQWEFDDNNARALQKEFNTANGAVSDLFVNNLQTSGAIKSTVTQSAIDAAKALVNQLTDSPQKTALLANVQLAQNFLNSTSTPAPTTPAPTTPAPTTPTPAPTTPAPAPSATPTSNFVASNAVLGLFENNNPSTNALKSTTDQQAIDAVQKLVDGVADATVRANMQVDIERAKDLLKLKDTAADYSLVPNDADITSTAITGTVGKGVTTVRLAIDGVVKKTGTVNTDGTFSVATENFITQGSTVEVVGYNGTSEVVRKTVKVSHNLKPLVPGANEALAKQMAANAVLDLFKDNEPNTNTLKPTTTQKTIDYVQSLISVVQDATVKANMQKELDKAESILNASYNLTANDTTLKAANITGTVGSGITIVRLAVDGIVKKTGKVNTDGTYAIATDSLLTAGAKIEVIGYESTTEMVRKTVTITNDEKPVLEGMTVDSDSIKGSVTAGSATIFRVSVNGVAIKTGTIAADGKFQSSIGKQVAGTVVKIEIKDSTGGYSTSRVASTVVTGAATVKLTAPKLNKIEGNYITGTAPKGTESITVYEDGAAVRAMNISSMTSNQDGSFTFKVYVAPNASSVQVQAKNSNKLMTSDLSAAFIK
;
A
#
# COMPACT_ATOMS: atom_id res chain seq x y z
N MET A 1 -1.91 53.59 5.56
CA MET A 1 -0.53 53.35 6.01
C MET A 1 -0.20 51.88 5.79
N LYS A 2 0.78 51.62 4.90
CA LYS A 2 1.34 50.29 4.62
C LYS A 2 2.23 49.87 5.80
N LYS A 3 2.21 48.59 6.19
CA LYS A 3 3.40 47.89 6.72
C LYS A 3 3.31 46.41 6.35
N GLN A 4 4.10 46.07 5.33
CA GLN A 4 4.51 44.72 4.98
C GLN A 4 5.47 44.22 6.08
N VAL A 5 5.37 42.93 6.41
CA VAL A 5 6.52 42.16 6.91
C VAL A 5 6.61 40.92 6.02
N VAL A 6 7.63 40.96 5.17
CA VAL A 6 8.10 39.87 4.32
C VAL A 6 9.09 39.08 5.17
N SER A 7 8.97 37.76 5.24
CA SER A 7 10.07 36.91 5.71
C SER A 7 10.46 35.97 4.58
N SER A 8 11.66 36.22 4.07
CA SER A 8 12.32 35.59 2.94
C SER A 8 12.72 34.15 3.25
N LEU A 9 12.24 33.22 2.43
CA LEU A 9 12.71 31.84 2.38
C LEU A 9 13.87 31.76 1.38
N THR A 10 15.10 31.72 1.88
CA THR A 10 16.29 31.54 1.04
C THR A 10 16.52 30.05 0.81
N ILE A 11 16.21 29.59 -0.40
CA ILE A 11 16.54 28.26 -0.91
C ILE A 11 18.04 28.25 -1.23
N MET A 12 18.81 27.40 -0.55
CA MET A 12 20.19 27.11 -0.91
C MET A 12 20.31 25.63 -1.24
N SER A 13 20.41 25.35 -2.53
CA SER A 13 20.75 24.06 -3.11
C SER A 13 22.22 23.73 -2.85
N ILE A 14 22.50 22.59 -2.22
CA ILE A 14 23.81 21.95 -2.29
C ILE A 14 23.60 20.47 -2.60
N LEU A 15 24.02 20.10 -3.81
CA LEU A 15 24.16 18.73 -4.29
C LEU A 15 25.58 18.26 -3.92
N GLY A 16 25.71 17.07 -3.35
CA GLY A 16 26.90 16.24 -3.57
C GLY A 16 27.71 15.82 -2.34
N ALA A 17 28.02 14.51 -2.36
CA ALA A 17 29.10 13.79 -1.68
C ALA A 17 28.83 13.25 -0.26
N SER A 18 28.47 11.96 -0.25
CA SER A 18 28.71 11.01 0.83
C SER A 18 30.17 11.04 1.31
N ILE A 19 30.36 11.06 2.62
CA ILE A 19 31.39 10.29 3.34
C ILE A 19 30.95 10.15 4.79
N ALA A 20 30.88 8.91 5.25
CA ALA A 20 30.64 8.57 6.65
C ALA A 20 31.83 8.98 7.52
N THR A 21 31.56 9.55 8.69
CA THR A 21 32.48 9.58 9.82
C THR A 21 31.75 9.10 11.08
N PRO A 22 32.40 8.25 11.91
CA PRO A 22 31.76 7.66 13.08
C PRO A 22 31.68 8.67 14.23
N PHE A 23 30.51 8.70 14.86
CA PHE A 23 30.26 9.40 16.12
C PHE A 23 31.08 8.75 17.24
N ASN A 24 32.08 9.47 17.74
CA ASN A 24 32.71 9.13 19.01
C ASN A 24 33.21 10.41 19.70
N VAL A 25 32.32 11.09 20.44
CA VAL A 25 32.70 12.00 21.53
C VAL A 25 31.63 11.95 22.62
N LEU A 26 31.80 11.03 23.58
CA LEU A 26 31.40 11.28 24.97
C LEU A 26 32.60 12.01 25.60
N SER A 27 32.49 13.33 25.76
CA SER A 27 33.37 14.07 26.67
C SER A 27 32.56 14.46 27.90
N GLU A 28 32.96 13.89 29.02
CA GLU A 28 32.53 14.25 30.37
C GLU A 28 32.66 15.77 30.59
N ALA A 29 31.52 16.42 30.82
CA ALA A 29 31.47 17.60 31.68
C ALA A 29 30.80 17.14 32.99
N PRO A 30 31.33 17.52 34.17
CA PRO A 30 30.67 17.20 35.42
C PRO A 30 29.27 17.85 35.39
N VAL A 31 28.25 17.03 35.64
CA VAL A 31 26.87 17.47 35.75
C VAL A 31 26.81 18.48 36.88
N GLU A 32 26.84 19.77 36.53
CA GLU A 32 26.31 20.81 37.39
C GLU A 32 24.84 20.42 37.62
N ALA A 33 24.51 20.05 38.86
CA ALA A 33 23.22 19.49 39.21
C ALA A 33 22.12 20.39 38.65
N ALA A 34 21.47 19.92 37.59
CA ALA A 34 20.35 20.61 37.00
C ALA A 34 19.32 20.78 38.12
N VAL A 35 19.11 22.03 38.53
CA VAL A 35 18.04 22.38 39.44
C VAL A 35 16.76 21.89 38.77
N LEU A 36 16.19 20.80 39.31
CA LEU A 36 14.93 20.22 38.87
C LEU A 36 13.90 21.34 38.74
N ALA A 37 13.54 21.70 37.52
CA ALA A 37 12.43 22.60 37.26
C ALA A 37 11.19 21.92 37.85
N THR A 38 10.60 22.53 38.87
CA THR A 38 9.37 22.02 39.47
C THR A 38 8.23 22.17 38.48
N ALA A 39 7.48 21.09 38.25
CA ALA A 39 6.37 21.03 37.30
C ALA A 39 5.32 22.15 37.56
N PRO A 40 4.66 22.67 36.51
CA PRO A 40 3.60 23.66 36.67
C PRO A 40 2.46 23.08 37.51
N LYS A 41 2.23 23.65 38.70
CA LYS A 41 1.13 23.26 39.59
C LYS A 41 -0.17 23.84 39.05
N TYR A 42 -1.05 23.00 38.52
CA TYR A 42 -2.43 23.40 38.26
C TYR A 42 -3.09 23.73 39.60
N THR A 43 -3.91 24.78 39.70
CA THR A 43 -4.66 25.09 40.93
C THR A 43 -6.11 24.66 40.73
N ALA A 44 -6.61 23.76 41.58
CA ALA A 44 -7.99 23.28 41.51
C ALA A 44 -8.99 24.44 41.56
N PRO A 45 -10.14 24.35 40.86
CA PRO A 45 -11.18 25.38 40.94
C PRO A 45 -11.63 25.59 42.39
N THR A 46 -11.47 26.82 42.91
CA THR A 46 -11.87 27.20 44.28
C THR A 46 -13.37 27.38 44.45
N THR A 47 -14.15 27.20 43.38
CA THR A 47 -15.61 27.27 43.39
C THR A 47 -16.21 25.88 43.61
N GLN A 48 -16.72 25.71 44.82
CA GLN A 48 -17.52 24.59 45.34
C GLN A 48 -18.29 23.81 44.26
N MET A 49 -17.78 22.64 43.84
CA MET A 49 -18.54 21.68 43.02
C MET A 49 -19.60 20.99 43.91
N PRO A 50 -20.89 21.03 43.58
CA PRO A 50 -21.98 20.64 44.49
C PRO A 50 -22.29 19.13 44.42
N TYR A 51 -21.66 18.33 45.27
CA TYR A 51 -22.24 17.06 45.70
C TYR A 51 -22.78 17.25 47.11
N LEU A 52 -23.97 17.80 47.22
CA LEU A 52 -24.64 17.88 48.50
C LEU A 52 -25.79 16.89 48.47
N THR A 53 -25.66 15.83 49.26
CA THR A 53 -26.84 15.12 49.75
C THR A 53 -27.83 16.15 50.28
N PHE A 54 -29.10 16.00 49.98
CA PHE A 54 -30.12 16.92 50.49
C PHE A 54 -31.14 16.16 51.32
N THR A 55 -31.76 16.87 52.25
CA THR A 55 -32.94 16.43 52.97
C THR A 55 -33.89 17.61 52.99
N LYS A 56 -35.02 17.48 52.29
CA LYS A 56 -36.11 18.43 52.28
C LYS A 56 -37.23 17.89 53.16
N THR A 57 -37.62 18.68 54.16
CA THR A 57 -38.73 18.35 55.06
C THR A 57 -40.01 19.08 54.62
N ASN A 58 -41.16 18.56 55.04
CA ASN A 58 -42.49 19.13 54.80
C ASN A 58 -42.77 19.39 53.31
N VAL A 59 -42.47 18.41 52.46
CA VAL A 59 -42.71 18.54 51.01
C VAL A 59 -44.20 18.58 50.71
N SER A 60 -45.00 17.77 51.41
CA SER A 60 -46.47 17.85 51.36
C SER A 60 -47.12 17.23 52.60
N ASN A 61 -48.46 17.28 52.67
CA ASN A 61 -49.22 16.61 53.72
C ASN A 61 -49.00 15.08 53.75
N TYR A 62 -48.69 14.49 52.59
CA TYR A 62 -48.39 13.06 52.44
C TYR A 62 -46.90 12.72 52.43
N LEU A 63 -46.05 13.73 52.22
CA LEU A 63 -44.59 13.59 52.07
C LEU A 63 -43.85 14.37 53.16
N PRO A 64 -43.63 13.77 54.35
CA PRO A 64 -42.93 14.43 55.44
C PRO A 64 -41.49 14.78 55.07
N THR A 65 -40.79 13.91 54.36
CA THR A 65 -39.37 14.08 54.07
C THR A 65 -39.00 13.47 52.72
N ILE A 66 -38.12 14.14 51.99
CA ILE A 66 -37.44 13.61 50.81
C ILE A 66 -35.95 13.83 51.00
N SER A 67 -35.15 12.79 50.79
CA SER A 67 -33.70 12.90 50.89
C SER A 67 -33.01 12.25 49.70
N PHE A 68 -31.86 12.79 49.34
CA PHE A 68 -30.96 12.20 48.36
C PHE A 68 -29.61 11.93 49.03
N ASN A 69 -29.18 10.67 49.04
CA ASN A 69 -27.94 10.25 49.69
C ASN A 69 -26.77 10.06 48.71
N GLY A 70 -26.90 10.57 47.48
CA GLY A 70 -25.92 10.40 46.41
C GLY A 70 -26.18 9.19 45.50
N VAL A 71 -27.03 8.24 45.92
CA VAL A 71 -27.34 7.02 45.17
C VAL A 71 -28.84 6.78 45.04
N TYR A 72 -29.60 7.04 46.10
CA TYR A 72 -31.04 6.85 46.16
C TYR A 72 -31.73 8.16 46.49
N LEU A 73 -32.81 8.45 45.75
CA LEU A 73 -33.81 9.42 46.16
C LEU A 73 -34.84 8.68 47.02
N VAL A 74 -34.91 9.05 48.29
CA VAL A 74 -35.71 8.39 49.32
C VAL A 74 -36.87 9.30 49.72
N PHE A 75 -38.07 8.75 49.67
CA PHE A 75 -39.32 9.40 50.08
C PHE A 75 -39.81 8.75 51.36
N ASP A 76 -40.00 9.54 52.41
CA ASP A 76 -40.82 9.14 53.54
C ASP A 76 -42.29 9.21 53.11
N ILE A 77 -42.96 8.06 53.12
CA ILE A 77 -44.38 7.93 52.75
C ILE A 77 -45.24 7.48 53.93
N THR A 78 -44.76 7.67 55.15
CA THR A 78 -45.47 7.28 56.38
C THR A 78 -46.89 7.86 56.45
N LYS A 79 -47.13 9.03 55.84
CA LYS A 79 -48.46 9.67 55.83
C LYS A 79 -49.36 9.22 54.67
N LEU A 80 -48.87 8.38 53.76
CA LEU A 80 -49.59 7.94 52.58
C LEU A 80 -50.57 6.80 52.91
N PRO A 81 -51.88 6.89 52.58
CA PRO A 81 -52.82 5.80 52.81
C PRO A 81 -52.48 4.54 52.02
N LYS A 82 -52.86 3.38 52.54
CA LYS A 82 -52.64 2.09 51.86
C LYS A 82 -53.23 2.12 50.45
N GLY A 83 -52.43 1.76 49.47
CA GLY A 83 -52.83 1.71 48.06
C GLY A 83 -52.71 3.03 47.32
N TYR A 84 -52.44 4.16 47.98
CA TYR A 84 -52.03 5.40 47.31
C TYR A 84 -50.54 5.32 46.97
N GLY A 85 -50.10 6.04 45.95
CA GLY A 85 -48.71 6.00 45.49
C GLY A 85 -48.13 7.37 45.17
N LEU A 86 -46.86 7.34 44.75
CA LEU A 86 -46.15 8.47 44.19
C LEU A 86 -45.89 8.23 42.71
N GLN A 87 -46.09 9.26 41.89
CA GLN A 87 -45.61 9.35 40.53
C GLN A 87 -44.52 10.42 40.48
N THR A 88 -43.26 10.00 40.33
CA THR A 88 -42.09 10.89 40.30
C THR A 88 -41.56 10.99 38.89
N THR A 89 -41.36 12.21 38.38
CA THR A 89 -40.64 12.43 37.10
C THR A 89 -39.16 12.60 37.40
N LEU A 90 -38.33 11.69 36.87
CA LEU A 90 -36.88 11.73 37.02
C LEU A 90 -36.26 12.73 36.03
N PRO A 91 -35.01 13.20 36.25
CA PRO A 91 -34.44 14.26 35.41
C PRO A 91 -34.13 13.82 33.96
N ASP A 92 -34.08 12.52 33.68
CA ASP A 92 -34.01 11.98 32.31
C ASP A 92 -35.38 11.93 31.60
N GLY A 93 -36.44 12.39 32.27
CA GLY A 93 -37.81 12.42 31.77
C GLY A 93 -38.62 11.15 32.06
N THR A 94 -38.01 10.12 32.64
CA THR A 94 -38.72 8.88 33.00
C THR A 94 -39.68 9.09 34.17
N ILE A 95 -40.71 8.25 34.27
CA ILE A 95 -41.74 8.35 35.32
C ILE A 95 -41.72 7.06 36.15
N ASP A 96 -41.39 7.19 37.43
CA ASP A 96 -41.46 6.08 38.40
C ASP A 96 -42.77 6.14 39.20
N LYS A 97 -43.42 4.99 39.38
CA LYS A 97 -44.69 4.87 40.13
C LYS A 97 -44.59 3.78 41.19
N GLN A 98 -44.69 4.17 42.46
CA GLN A 98 -44.63 3.23 43.58
C GLN A 98 -45.76 3.51 44.58
N TYR A 99 -46.36 2.44 45.11
CA TYR A 99 -47.55 2.51 45.96
C TYR A 99 -47.25 2.10 47.40
N SER A 100 -47.85 2.81 48.36
CA SER A 100 -47.83 2.46 49.77
C SER A 100 -48.52 1.12 50.00
N THR A 101 -47.86 0.25 50.76
CA THR A 101 -48.37 -1.07 51.14
C THR A 101 -48.92 -1.08 52.57
N THR A 102 -48.64 -0.02 53.35
CA THR A 102 -49.01 0.10 54.76
C THR A 102 -50.13 1.13 54.95
N ALA A 103 -50.80 1.10 56.11
CA ALA A 103 -51.79 2.12 56.46
C ALA A 103 -51.09 3.46 56.81
N ALA A 104 -51.77 4.59 56.59
CA ALA A 104 -51.24 5.90 56.96
C ALA A 104 -50.92 5.95 58.47
N GLY A 105 -49.75 6.48 58.80
CA GLY A 105 -49.17 6.51 60.14
C GLY A 105 -48.16 5.38 60.43
N VAL A 106 -48.06 4.37 59.55
CA VAL A 106 -47.06 3.29 59.68
C VAL A 106 -45.83 3.63 58.84
N ALA A 107 -44.65 3.61 59.47
CA ALA A 107 -43.40 3.99 58.84
C ALA A 107 -43.13 3.17 57.56
N GLN A 108 -42.97 3.85 56.44
CA GLN A 108 -42.60 3.27 55.15
C GLN A 108 -41.81 4.29 54.34
N SER A 109 -40.81 3.82 53.60
CA SER A 109 -40.08 4.62 52.62
C SER A 109 -40.13 3.99 51.24
N ILE A 110 -40.13 4.84 50.22
CA ILE A 110 -39.90 4.47 48.82
C ILE A 110 -38.52 4.97 48.44
N SER A 111 -37.72 4.12 47.78
CA SER A 111 -36.40 4.48 47.28
C SER A 111 -36.36 4.32 45.77
N ILE A 112 -35.89 5.35 45.07
CA ILE A 112 -35.65 5.32 43.63
C ILE A 112 -34.15 5.37 43.42
N TYR A 113 -33.62 4.42 42.66
CA TYR A 113 -32.21 4.39 42.29
C TYR A 113 -31.92 5.48 41.25
N MET A 114 -30.91 6.30 41.52
CA MET A 114 -30.59 7.51 40.78
C MET A 114 -29.08 7.53 40.48
N THR A 115 -28.67 7.16 39.27
CA THR A 115 -27.26 7.20 38.86
C THR A 115 -26.93 8.53 38.17
N TYR A 116 -25.84 9.17 38.60
CA TYR A 116 -25.22 10.32 37.93
C TYR A 116 -26.08 11.61 37.84
N GLN A 117 -27.05 11.80 38.73
CA GLN A 117 -27.89 12.99 38.74
C GLN A 117 -27.40 14.04 39.73
N GLU A 118 -27.19 15.25 39.24
CA GLU A 118 -26.79 16.40 40.05
C GLU A 118 -28.02 17.22 40.50
N PHE A 119 -28.08 17.51 41.80
CA PHE A 119 -29.05 18.44 42.37
C PHE A 119 -28.33 19.71 42.82
N SER A 120 -28.86 20.86 42.43
CA SER A 120 -28.32 22.17 42.78
C SER A 120 -29.38 23.02 43.48
N LYS A 121 -28.95 24.15 44.06
CA LYS A 121 -29.91 25.16 44.54
C LYS A 121 -30.84 25.55 43.39
N ASN A 122 -32.14 25.52 43.63
CA ASN A 122 -33.24 25.73 42.67
C ASN A 122 -33.59 24.53 41.77
N SER A 123 -32.94 23.37 41.92
CA SER A 123 -33.44 22.14 41.29
C SER A 123 -34.89 21.88 41.75
N THR A 124 -35.78 21.58 40.80
CA THR A 124 -37.20 21.34 41.06
C THR A 124 -37.53 19.89 40.73
N MET A 125 -38.21 19.20 41.65
CA MET A 125 -38.68 17.83 41.44
C MET A 125 -40.22 17.79 41.38
N ASN A 126 -40.77 17.18 40.33
CA ASN A 126 -42.21 16.97 40.17
C ASN A 126 -42.59 15.62 40.77
N ILE A 127 -43.38 15.64 41.85
CA ILE A 127 -43.78 14.47 42.61
C ILE A 127 -45.29 14.54 42.84
N ASN A 128 -46.04 13.66 42.18
CA ASN A 128 -47.49 13.62 42.30
C ASN A 128 -47.92 12.50 43.23
N VAL A 129 -48.87 12.78 44.12
CA VAL A 129 -49.56 11.72 44.85
C VAL A 129 -50.67 11.17 43.96
N ILE A 130 -50.73 9.85 43.82
CA ILE A 130 -51.71 9.15 43.01
C ILE A 130 -52.60 8.23 43.86
N SER A 131 -53.88 8.15 43.51
CA SER A 131 -54.84 7.21 44.11
C SER A 131 -54.59 5.76 43.65
N PRO A 132 -55.25 4.74 44.25
CA PRO A 132 -55.09 3.34 43.85
C PRO A 132 -55.44 3.05 42.38
N ASP A 133 -56.31 3.85 41.75
CA ASP A 133 -56.63 3.79 40.32
C ASP A 133 -55.67 4.61 39.44
N GLY A 134 -54.59 5.14 40.01
CA GLY A 134 -53.51 5.83 39.31
C GLY A 134 -53.80 7.29 38.95
N LYS A 135 -54.90 7.88 39.44
CA LYS A 135 -55.22 9.29 39.21
C LYS A 135 -54.41 10.21 40.13
N ILE A 136 -53.93 11.32 39.60
CA ILE A 136 -53.24 12.34 40.40
C ILE A 136 -54.27 12.99 41.33
N VAL A 137 -54.03 12.88 42.63
CA VAL A 137 -54.86 13.49 43.68
C VAL A 137 -54.17 14.69 44.33
N GLU A 138 -52.84 14.80 44.21
CA GLU A 138 -52.07 15.95 44.65
C GLU A 138 -50.84 16.13 43.75
N GLN A 139 -50.48 17.37 43.41
CA GLN A 139 -49.27 17.69 42.66
C GLN A 139 -48.30 18.44 43.56
N ASN A 140 -47.05 17.99 43.64
CA ASN A 140 -46.01 18.66 44.42
C ASN A 140 -44.80 19.00 43.54
N ASN A 141 -44.40 20.27 43.57
CA ASN A 141 -43.19 20.75 42.92
C ASN A 141 -42.18 21.13 44.00
N ALA A 142 -41.34 20.17 44.38
CA ALA A 142 -40.35 20.36 45.43
C ALA A 142 -39.14 21.13 44.89
N VAL A 143 -39.07 22.43 45.19
CA VAL A 143 -37.90 23.27 44.88
C VAL A 143 -36.87 23.15 45.99
N LEU A 144 -35.64 22.75 45.65
CA LEU A 144 -34.52 22.65 46.58
C LEU A 144 -33.93 24.03 46.87
N THR A 145 -33.80 24.37 48.15
CA THR A 145 -33.13 25.59 48.61
C THR A 145 -31.75 25.26 49.17
N ALA A 146 -30.91 26.28 49.37
CA ALA A 146 -29.57 26.09 49.94
C ALA A 146 -29.57 25.41 51.32
N THR A 147 -30.64 25.55 52.10
CA THR A 147 -30.78 24.92 53.43
C THR A 147 -31.18 23.45 53.38
N ASP A 148 -31.70 22.98 52.24
CA ASP A 148 -32.07 21.56 52.08
C ASP A 148 -30.82 20.68 51.92
N PHE A 149 -29.70 21.27 51.54
CA PHE A 149 -28.43 20.57 51.34
C PHE A 149 -27.70 20.36 52.67
N VAL A 150 -27.38 19.10 52.97
CA VAL A 150 -26.75 18.67 54.24
C VAL A 150 -25.39 18.07 53.95
N GLY A 151 -24.31 18.70 54.43
CA GLY A 151 -22.95 18.15 54.35
C GLY A 151 -21.85 19.22 54.40
N THR A 152 -20.85 19.03 55.27
CA THR A 152 -19.54 19.70 55.18
C THR A 152 -18.65 18.95 54.18
N PHE A 153 -17.81 19.68 53.44
CA PHE A 153 -16.79 19.13 52.53
C PHE A 153 -16.11 17.90 53.15
N GLY A 154 -16.01 16.80 52.40
CA GLY A 154 -15.21 15.65 52.83
C GLY A 154 -13.79 16.12 53.12
N THR A 155 -13.36 16.01 54.37
CA THR A 155 -11.99 16.34 54.80
C THR A 155 -11.01 15.60 53.89
N GLY A 156 -10.08 16.32 53.26
CA GLY A 156 -9.04 15.74 52.39
C GLY A 156 -9.36 15.68 50.88
N LEU A 157 -10.62 15.83 50.44
CA LEU A 157 -10.97 15.69 49.01
C LEU A 157 -10.34 16.77 48.11
N GLN A 158 -10.22 18.00 48.60
CA GLN A 158 -9.53 19.10 47.90
C GLN A 158 -8.03 18.82 47.73
N ASP A 159 -7.38 18.31 48.78
CA ASP A 159 -5.96 17.96 48.75
C ASP A 159 -5.69 16.77 47.83
N PHE A 160 -6.56 15.76 47.87
CA PHE A 160 -6.50 14.62 46.95
C PHE A 160 -6.68 15.05 45.49
N GLY A 161 -7.75 15.80 45.17
CA GLY A 161 -7.97 16.29 43.81
C GLY A 161 -6.84 17.16 43.30
N GLN A 162 -6.29 18.01 44.17
CA GLN A 162 -5.15 18.84 43.81
C GLN A 162 -3.88 18.03 43.49
N LYS A 163 -3.64 16.92 44.20
CA LYS A 163 -2.51 16.02 43.89
C LYS A 163 -2.71 15.30 42.58
N VAL A 164 -3.91 14.78 42.31
CA VAL A 164 -4.24 14.13 41.03
C VAL A 164 -4.09 15.11 39.87
N TYR A 165 -4.64 16.33 39.96
CA TYR A 165 -4.54 17.30 38.86
C TYR A 165 -3.10 17.75 38.58
N ASN A 166 -2.22 17.75 39.58
CA ASN A 166 -0.80 18.08 39.40
C ASN A 166 -0.01 17.00 38.66
N LEU A 167 -0.57 15.79 38.50
CA LEU A 167 0.05 14.73 37.69
C LEU A 167 -0.13 14.98 36.19
N TYR A 168 -1.07 15.85 35.79
CA TYR A 168 -1.43 16.07 34.40
C TYR A 168 -0.81 17.34 33.82
N GLU A 169 -0.47 17.30 32.54
CA GLU A 169 0.05 18.45 31.81
C GLU A 169 -0.96 19.62 31.76
N ASN A 170 -2.26 19.30 31.65
CA ASN A 170 -3.33 20.28 31.51
C ASN A 170 -4.71 19.73 31.92
N THR A 171 -5.73 20.60 31.86
CA THR A 171 -7.12 20.31 32.28
C THR A 171 -7.88 19.33 31.40
N LEU A 172 -7.29 18.85 30.30
CA LEU A 172 -7.88 17.81 29.46
C LEU A 172 -7.61 16.41 30.02
N PHE A 173 -6.68 16.30 30.98
CA PHE A 173 -6.33 15.05 31.67
C PHE A 173 -5.95 13.92 30.70
N LEU A 174 -5.19 14.26 29.64
CA LEU A 174 -4.80 13.31 28.58
C LEU A 174 -3.40 12.74 28.74
N HIS A 175 -2.48 13.51 29.32
CA HIS A 175 -1.06 13.16 29.43
C HIS A 175 -0.48 13.56 30.78
N LEU A 176 0.44 12.74 31.27
CA LEU A 176 1.34 13.05 32.37
C LEU A 176 2.08 14.37 32.11
N ALA A 177 2.19 15.19 33.16
CA ALA A 177 3.10 16.32 33.15
C ALA A 177 4.55 15.83 32.98
N SER A 178 5.39 16.68 32.37
CA SER A 178 6.82 16.37 32.25
C SER A 178 7.47 16.30 33.63
N GLY A 179 8.29 15.27 33.86
CA GLY A 179 9.07 15.09 35.09
C GLY A 179 8.32 14.41 36.24
N ILE A 180 7.11 13.89 36.03
CA ILE A 180 6.40 13.08 37.03
C ILE A 180 7.17 11.79 37.32
N THR A 181 7.28 11.45 38.60
CA THR A 181 7.92 10.23 39.11
C THR A 181 6.89 9.30 39.76
N GLN A 182 7.22 8.02 39.94
CA GLN A 182 6.38 7.07 40.69
C GLN A 182 6.04 7.59 42.09
N ALA A 183 6.97 8.30 42.74
CA ALA A 183 6.75 8.89 44.05
C ALA A 183 5.64 9.98 44.04
N ASP A 184 5.48 10.72 42.95
CA ASP A 184 4.42 11.72 42.82
C ASP A 184 3.04 11.06 42.72
N ILE A 185 2.96 9.92 42.02
CA ILE A 185 1.73 9.12 41.88
C ILE A 185 1.38 8.45 43.22
N ASP A 186 2.37 7.88 43.90
CA ASP A 186 2.21 7.29 45.24
C ASP A 186 1.68 8.30 46.26
N VAL A 187 2.13 9.56 46.18
CA VAL A 187 1.65 10.66 47.04
C VAL A 187 0.16 10.96 46.79
N ALA A 188 -0.31 10.86 45.55
CA ALA A 188 -1.72 11.04 45.22
C ALA A 188 -2.57 9.86 45.74
N TYR A 189 -2.09 8.61 45.61
CA TYR A 189 -2.76 7.43 46.17
C TYR A 189 -2.86 7.48 47.69
N ALA A 190 -1.79 7.91 48.37
CA ALA A 190 -1.78 8.07 49.81
C ALA A 190 -2.79 9.12 50.29
N ALA A 191 -2.96 10.22 49.56
CA ALA A 191 -3.93 11.25 49.90
C ALA A 191 -5.37 10.73 49.79
N ALA A 192 -5.63 9.86 48.81
CA ALA A 192 -6.93 9.28 48.57
C ALA A 192 -7.43 8.38 49.72
N GLN A 193 -6.51 7.75 50.47
CA GLN A 193 -6.85 6.90 51.62
C GLN A 193 -7.53 7.66 52.77
N ASN A 194 -7.31 8.97 52.86
CA ASN A 194 -7.88 9.84 53.89
C ASN A 194 -9.20 10.49 53.46
N VAL A 195 -9.73 10.13 52.28
CA VAL A 195 -10.95 10.72 51.70
C VAL A 195 -12.13 9.76 51.82
N ALA A 196 -13.21 10.23 52.43
CA ALA A 196 -14.45 9.46 52.55
C ALA A 196 -15.00 9.07 51.15
N PRO A 197 -15.62 7.88 51.00
CA PRO A 197 -16.22 7.46 49.74
C PRO A 197 -17.20 8.51 49.19
N SER A 198 -16.99 8.92 47.95
CA SER A 198 -17.81 9.88 47.23
C SER A 198 -17.56 9.77 45.74
N TYR A 199 -18.51 10.23 44.92
CA TYR A 199 -18.37 10.20 43.46
C TYR A 199 -17.11 10.92 42.97
N GLU A 200 -16.81 12.11 43.51
CA GLU A 200 -15.60 12.85 43.12
C GLU A 200 -14.32 12.12 43.55
N ARG A 201 -14.32 11.43 44.70
CA ARG A 201 -13.19 10.55 45.06
C ARG A 201 -13.03 9.45 44.02
N ASP A 202 -14.11 8.81 43.60
CA ASP A 202 -14.04 7.71 42.62
C ASP A 202 -13.57 8.23 41.25
N ARG A 203 -14.07 9.38 40.78
CA ARG A 203 -13.57 10.05 39.57
C ARG A 203 -12.08 10.40 39.64
N LEU A 204 -11.63 10.92 40.79
CA LEU A 204 -10.22 11.26 41.00
C LEU A 204 -9.34 10.01 41.12
N MET A 205 -9.88 8.90 41.65
CA MET A 205 -9.21 7.60 41.64
C MET A 205 -9.11 7.03 40.22
N ASP A 206 -10.16 7.16 39.40
CA ASP A 206 -10.12 6.74 37.99
C ASP A 206 -9.05 7.50 37.20
N LEU A 207 -8.92 8.81 37.44
CA LEU A 207 -7.84 9.63 36.86
C LEU A 207 -6.47 9.19 37.37
N LEU A 208 -6.35 8.94 38.67
CA LEU A 208 -5.10 8.48 39.26
C LEU A 208 -4.66 7.10 38.74
N ASP A 209 -5.60 6.16 38.60
CA ASP A 209 -5.37 4.84 38.01
C ASP A 209 -4.95 4.95 36.54
N ALA A 210 -5.56 5.86 35.78
CA ALA A 210 -5.16 6.16 34.40
C ALA A 210 -3.73 6.73 34.32
N MET A 211 -3.31 7.55 35.29
CA MET A 211 -1.94 8.07 35.38
C MET A 211 -0.92 7.02 35.76
N GLN A 212 -1.21 6.17 36.75
CA GLN A 212 -0.34 5.05 37.09
C GLN A 212 -0.10 4.17 35.87
N TRP A 213 -1.15 3.92 35.09
CA TRP A 213 -1.07 3.17 33.84
C TRP A 213 -0.21 3.87 32.78
N GLU A 214 -0.40 5.17 32.50
CA GLU A 214 0.41 5.92 31.53
C GLU A 214 1.89 5.96 31.95
N PHE A 215 2.17 6.08 33.26
CA PHE A 215 3.53 6.09 33.80
C PHE A 215 4.23 4.74 33.62
N ASP A 216 3.56 3.65 33.98
CA ASP A 216 4.08 2.29 33.80
C ASP A 216 4.29 1.95 32.33
N ASP A 217 3.39 2.38 31.44
CA ASP A 217 3.49 2.19 29.99
C ASP A 217 4.64 3.00 29.38
N ASN A 218 4.80 4.28 29.76
CA ASN A 218 5.93 5.11 29.34
C ASN A 218 7.27 4.49 29.76
N ASN A 219 7.35 3.95 30.98
CA ASN A 219 8.54 3.26 31.48
C ASN A 219 8.80 1.95 30.71
N ALA A 220 7.76 1.15 30.46
CA ALA A 220 7.87 -0.08 29.67
C ALA A 220 8.31 0.20 28.21
N ARG A 221 7.82 1.28 27.59
CA ARG A 221 8.22 1.73 26.25
C ARG A 221 9.67 2.18 26.20
N ALA A 222 10.13 2.93 27.20
CA ALA A 222 11.53 3.32 27.31
C ALA A 222 12.44 2.08 27.35
N LEU A 223 12.11 1.09 28.19
CA LEU A 223 12.82 -0.18 28.29
C LEU A 223 12.79 -0.99 26.97
N GLN A 224 11.65 -1.02 26.27
CA GLN A 224 11.52 -1.71 24.99
C GLN A 224 12.33 -1.02 23.87
N LYS A 225 12.40 0.32 23.87
CA LYS A 225 13.21 1.09 22.93
C LYS A 225 14.70 0.83 23.13
N GLU A 226 15.16 0.79 24.37
CA GLU A 226 16.52 0.40 24.72
C GLU A 226 16.82 -1.03 24.25
N PHE A 227 15.90 -1.98 24.50
CA PHE A 227 16.03 -3.36 24.03
C PHE A 227 16.13 -3.46 22.51
N ASN A 228 15.25 -2.78 21.77
CA ASN A 228 15.26 -2.80 20.30
C ASN A 228 16.55 -2.20 19.73
N THR A 229 17.07 -1.16 20.37
CA THR A 229 18.35 -0.53 19.99
C THR A 229 19.51 -1.51 20.19
N ALA A 230 19.59 -2.16 21.35
CA ALA A 230 20.61 -3.17 21.64
C ALA A 230 20.47 -4.40 20.72
N ASN A 231 19.25 -4.90 20.49
CA ASN A 231 19.00 -6.03 19.61
C ASN A 231 19.33 -5.72 18.14
N GLY A 232 19.01 -4.51 17.65
CA GLY A 232 19.37 -4.06 16.31
C GLY A 232 20.89 -4.01 16.12
N ALA A 233 21.61 -3.38 17.06
CA ALA A 233 23.06 -3.30 17.03
C ALA A 233 23.73 -4.69 17.03
N VAL A 234 23.20 -5.65 17.81
CA VAL A 234 23.70 -7.04 17.81
C VAL A 234 23.36 -7.76 16.51
N SER A 235 22.13 -7.60 16.00
CA SER A 235 21.68 -8.24 14.75
C SER A 235 22.52 -7.78 13.55
N ASP A 236 22.85 -6.50 13.49
CA ASP A 236 23.62 -5.91 12.39
C ASP A 236 25.06 -6.44 12.26
N LEU A 237 25.59 -7.12 13.29
CA LEU A 237 26.88 -7.81 13.22
C LEU A 237 26.82 -9.05 12.30
N PHE A 238 25.65 -9.65 12.11
CA PHE A 238 25.51 -10.94 11.42
C PHE A 238 25.07 -10.79 9.97
N VAL A 239 25.44 -11.76 9.13
CA VAL A 239 24.99 -11.78 7.72
C VAL A 239 23.46 -11.83 7.68
N ASN A 240 22.86 -11.03 6.79
CA ASN A 240 21.41 -10.85 6.66
C ASN A 240 20.69 -10.39 7.94
N ASN A 241 21.43 -9.83 8.90
CA ASN A 241 20.90 -9.43 10.20
C ASN A 241 20.31 -10.60 11.01
N LEU A 242 20.80 -11.81 10.80
CA LEU A 242 20.33 -13.04 11.43
C LEU A 242 21.44 -13.71 12.25
N GLN A 243 21.23 -13.87 13.55
CA GLN A 243 22.21 -14.50 14.46
C GLN A 243 22.44 -15.99 14.14
N THR A 244 21.48 -16.63 13.47
CA THR A 244 21.54 -18.03 13.01
C THR A 244 22.26 -18.21 11.68
N SER A 245 22.73 -17.12 11.04
CA SER A 245 23.40 -17.18 9.73
C SER A 245 24.72 -17.95 9.74
N GLY A 246 25.28 -18.24 10.92
CA GLY A 246 26.55 -18.94 11.08
C GLY A 246 27.77 -18.12 10.65
N ALA A 247 27.60 -16.82 10.39
CA ALA A 247 28.69 -15.91 9.99
C ALA A 247 28.40 -14.44 10.35
N ILE A 248 29.46 -13.63 10.49
CA ILE A 248 29.38 -12.17 10.62
C ILE A 248 29.60 -11.47 9.28
N LYS A 249 29.10 -10.24 9.11
CA LYS A 249 29.35 -9.46 7.89
C LYS A 249 30.85 -9.17 7.75
N SER A 250 31.37 -9.18 6.53
CA SER A 250 32.79 -8.94 6.24
C SER A 250 33.29 -7.55 6.64
N THR A 251 32.38 -6.59 6.86
CA THR A 251 32.67 -5.22 7.31
C THR A 251 32.72 -5.06 8.83
N VAL A 252 32.40 -6.10 9.60
CA VAL A 252 32.36 -6.03 11.07
C VAL A 252 33.77 -5.95 11.65
N THR A 253 33.97 -5.01 12.57
CA THR A 253 35.23 -4.77 13.27
C THR A 253 35.08 -5.03 14.77
N GLN A 254 36.20 -5.15 15.49
CA GLN A 254 36.17 -5.26 16.96
C GLN A 254 35.41 -4.09 17.60
N SER A 255 35.61 -2.87 17.08
CA SER A 255 34.91 -1.68 17.56
C SER A 255 33.39 -1.75 17.38
N ALA A 256 32.90 -2.41 16.32
CA ALA A 256 31.45 -2.62 16.12
C ALA A 256 30.87 -3.60 17.15
N ILE A 257 31.61 -4.67 17.48
CA ILE A 257 31.23 -5.65 18.51
C ILE A 257 31.21 -4.99 19.90
N ASP A 258 32.23 -4.18 20.22
CA ASP A 258 32.32 -3.48 21.51
C ASP A 258 31.19 -2.46 21.67
N ALA A 259 30.83 -1.74 20.59
CA ALA A 259 29.69 -0.81 20.59
C ALA A 259 28.36 -1.52 20.84
N ALA A 260 28.11 -2.66 20.18
CA ALA A 260 26.92 -3.48 20.44
C ALA A 260 26.89 -3.99 21.89
N LYS A 261 28.03 -4.44 22.43
CA LYS A 261 28.15 -4.90 23.82
C LYS A 261 27.82 -3.80 24.83
N ALA A 262 28.26 -2.56 24.57
CA ALA A 262 27.97 -1.42 25.44
C ALA A 262 26.46 -1.15 25.54
N LEU A 263 25.74 -1.20 24.41
CA LEU A 263 24.28 -1.02 24.38
C LEU A 263 23.55 -2.15 25.11
N VAL A 264 23.98 -3.40 24.96
CA VAL A 264 23.39 -4.54 25.68
C VAL A 264 23.62 -4.42 27.20
N ASN A 265 24.77 -3.90 27.62
CA ASN A 265 25.08 -3.70 29.04
C ASN A 265 24.22 -2.62 29.71
N GLN A 266 23.68 -1.65 28.95
CA GLN A 266 22.78 -0.61 29.45
C GLN A 266 21.37 -1.15 29.79
N LEU A 267 20.97 -2.29 29.23
CA LEU A 267 19.66 -2.88 29.51
C LEU A 267 19.52 -3.31 30.98
N THR A 268 18.30 -3.24 31.51
CA THR A 268 17.95 -3.89 32.79
C THR A 268 18.16 -5.40 32.70
N ASP A 269 18.60 -6.01 33.81
CA ASP A 269 18.88 -7.45 33.86
C ASP A 269 17.63 -8.27 33.55
N SER A 270 17.73 -9.08 32.50
CA SER A 270 16.63 -9.86 31.93
C SER A 270 17.17 -11.06 31.13
N PRO A 271 16.37 -12.11 30.93
CA PRO A 271 16.73 -13.23 30.04
C PRO A 271 17.11 -12.75 28.63
N GLN A 272 16.47 -11.69 28.14
CA GLN A 272 16.73 -11.11 26.82
C GLN A 272 18.09 -10.42 26.76
N LYS A 273 18.50 -9.69 27.81
CA LYS A 273 19.87 -9.16 27.95
C LYS A 273 20.90 -10.28 27.93
N THR A 274 20.65 -11.38 28.65
CA THR A 274 21.54 -12.56 28.66
C THR A 274 21.67 -13.18 27.26
N ALA A 275 20.56 -13.30 26.52
CA ALA A 275 20.57 -13.81 25.15
C ALA A 275 21.35 -12.90 24.19
N LEU A 276 21.21 -11.58 24.30
CA LEU A 276 21.97 -10.63 23.51
C LEU A 276 23.47 -10.68 23.82
N LEU A 277 23.86 -10.83 25.10
CA LEU A 277 25.27 -11.02 25.47
C LEU A 277 25.87 -12.31 24.89
N ALA A 278 25.09 -13.40 24.84
CA ALA A 278 25.52 -14.64 24.20
C ALA A 278 25.73 -14.46 22.67
N ASN A 279 24.86 -13.69 22.02
CA ASN A 279 25.00 -13.36 20.60
C ASN A 279 26.22 -12.45 20.33
N VAL A 280 26.49 -11.47 21.19
CA VAL A 280 27.73 -10.67 21.13
C VAL A 280 28.96 -11.58 21.21
N GLN A 281 28.96 -12.56 22.12
CA GLN A 281 30.06 -13.52 22.24
C GLN A 281 30.20 -14.41 21.00
N LEU A 282 29.09 -14.81 20.37
CA LEU A 282 29.11 -15.56 19.13
C LEU A 282 29.76 -14.75 17.98
N ALA A 283 29.41 -13.47 17.84
CA ALA A 283 30.04 -12.59 16.86
C ALA A 283 31.55 -12.43 17.10
N GLN A 284 31.96 -12.31 18.37
CA GLN A 284 33.38 -12.25 18.76
C GLN A 284 34.15 -13.51 18.33
N ASN A 285 33.55 -14.69 18.51
CA ASN A 285 34.17 -15.95 18.13
C ASN A 285 34.38 -16.03 16.60
N PHE A 286 33.40 -15.58 15.81
CA PHE A 286 33.53 -15.51 14.36
C PHE A 286 34.63 -14.54 13.91
N LEU A 287 34.72 -13.35 14.51
CA LEU A 287 35.78 -12.39 14.17
C LEU A 287 37.18 -12.95 14.43
N ASN A 288 37.37 -13.62 15.57
CA ASN A 288 38.64 -14.27 15.93
C ASN A 288 39.01 -15.40 14.94
N SER A 289 38.02 -16.15 14.45
CA SER A 289 38.26 -17.21 13.45
C SER A 289 38.72 -16.67 12.09
N THR A 290 38.27 -15.47 11.71
CA THR A 290 38.68 -14.81 10.45
C THR A 290 40.04 -14.11 10.53
N SER A 291 40.59 -13.94 11.73
CA SER A 291 41.87 -13.24 12.00
C SER A 291 43.03 -14.18 12.31
N THR A 292 42.85 -15.50 12.14
CA THR A 292 43.92 -16.50 12.34
C THR A 292 44.73 -16.67 11.03
N PRO A 293 46.07 -16.48 11.01
CA PRO A 293 46.88 -16.75 9.83
C PRO A 293 46.90 -18.25 9.51
N ALA A 294 46.89 -18.60 8.22
CA ALA A 294 46.95 -19.98 7.75
C ALA A 294 48.16 -20.74 8.32
N PRO A 295 48.01 -21.99 8.80
CA PRO A 295 49.14 -22.81 9.22
C PRO A 295 49.91 -23.31 8.00
N THR A 296 51.23 -23.07 7.99
CA THR A 296 52.16 -23.63 7.01
C THR A 296 52.35 -25.13 7.24
N THR A 297 52.26 -25.90 6.17
CA THR A 297 52.37 -27.37 6.12
C THR A 297 53.82 -27.83 6.23
N PRO A 298 54.14 -28.90 6.99
CA PRO A 298 55.31 -29.74 6.69
C PRO A 298 54.91 -31.12 6.14
N ALA A 299 55.82 -31.65 5.31
CA ALA A 299 55.76 -32.88 4.52
C ALA A 299 55.74 -34.18 5.37
N PRO A 300 55.33 -35.34 4.79
CA PRO A 300 55.20 -36.59 5.52
C PRO A 300 56.52 -37.37 5.55
N THR A 301 56.83 -37.97 6.70
CA THR A 301 57.84 -39.03 6.82
C THR A 301 57.31 -40.25 7.58
N THR A 302 57.82 -41.39 7.13
CA THR A 302 57.58 -42.82 7.34
C THR A 302 57.59 -43.29 8.82
N PRO A 303 56.89 -44.40 9.19
CA PRO A 303 56.91 -44.93 10.56
C PRO A 303 57.78 -46.18 10.77
N ALA A 304 58.38 -46.30 11.97
CA ALA A 304 58.68 -47.50 12.80
C ALA A 304 59.98 -47.32 13.64
N PRO A 305 60.27 -48.09 14.73
CA PRO A 305 59.44 -48.80 15.74
C PRO A 305 59.96 -48.63 17.22
N THR A 306 59.38 -49.36 18.20
CA THR A 306 59.94 -49.95 19.47
C THR A 306 59.05 -49.76 20.74
N THR A 307 58.31 -50.80 21.24
CA THR A 307 58.54 -51.77 22.37
C THR A 307 58.52 -51.17 23.82
N PRO A 308 58.19 -51.90 24.93
CA PRO A 308 57.87 -53.33 25.15
C PRO A 308 56.67 -53.71 26.09
N THR A 309 56.49 -55.04 26.21
CA THR A 309 55.65 -56.00 26.99
C THR A 309 55.39 -55.73 28.50
N PRO A 310 54.45 -56.42 29.22
CA PRO A 310 54.54 -57.84 29.67
C PRO A 310 53.21 -58.68 29.55
N ALA A 311 53.21 -59.95 29.10
CA ALA A 311 53.37 -61.26 29.80
C ALA A 311 52.01 -61.93 30.23
N PRO A 312 51.92 -63.26 30.53
CA PRO A 312 51.33 -64.27 29.64
C PRO A 312 50.21 -65.16 30.27
N THR A 313 49.56 -66.04 29.48
CA THR A 313 49.15 -67.44 29.86
C THR A 313 48.38 -68.17 28.72
N THR A 314 48.81 -69.41 28.41
CA THR A 314 48.23 -70.44 27.48
C THR A 314 47.18 -71.32 28.21
N PRO A 315 46.31 -72.20 27.58
CA PRO A 315 46.55 -73.18 26.49
C PRO A 315 45.43 -73.35 25.39
N ALA A 316 45.70 -74.20 24.37
CA ALA A 316 44.97 -74.51 23.09
C ALA A 316 43.81 -75.58 23.20
N PRO A 317 43.17 -76.17 22.13
CA PRO A 317 42.93 -75.85 20.68
C PRO A 317 41.46 -76.09 20.12
N ALA A 318 41.22 -75.76 18.82
CA ALA A 318 40.22 -76.27 17.81
C ALA A 318 38.70 -75.85 17.88
N PRO A 319 37.89 -75.85 16.78
CA PRO A 319 38.09 -76.38 15.42
C PRO A 319 37.97 -75.36 14.25
N SER A 320 38.44 -75.79 13.08
CA SER A 320 38.28 -75.13 11.77
C SER A 320 36.79 -75.02 11.39
N ALA A 321 36.33 -73.79 11.16
CA ALA A 321 35.06 -73.53 10.50
C ALA A 321 35.20 -73.81 9.00
N THR A 322 34.31 -74.63 8.46
CA THR A 322 34.18 -74.88 7.02
C THR A 322 33.90 -73.55 6.31
N PRO A 323 34.60 -73.22 5.20
CA PRO A 323 34.34 -71.97 4.47
C PRO A 323 32.88 -71.94 3.98
N THR A 324 32.20 -70.80 4.16
CA THR A 324 30.84 -70.61 3.67
C THR A 324 30.85 -70.68 2.14
N SER A 325 29.96 -71.51 1.55
CA SER A 325 29.83 -71.59 0.08
C SER A 325 29.34 -70.26 -0.49
N ASN A 326 29.99 -69.78 -1.57
CA ASN A 326 29.63 -68.53 -2.27
C ASN A 326 28.12 -68.47 -2.59
N PHE A 327 27.49 -69.60 -2.94
CA PHE A 327 26.06 -69.67 -3.26
C PHE A 327 25.17 -69.29 -2.05
N VAL A 328 25.53 -69.74 -0.86
CA VAL A 328 24.76 -69.47 0.38
C VAL A 328 24.86 -67.99 0.75
N ALA A 329 26.07 -67.42 0.67
CA ALA A 329 26.29 -66.00 0.92
C ALA A 329 25.59 -65.12 -0.13
N SER A 330 25.62 -65.49 -1.43
CA SER A 330 25.00 -64.70 -2.50
C SER A 330 23.50 -64.62 -2.34
N ASN A 331 22.87 -65.76 -2.06
CA ASN A 331 21.42 -65.82 -1.87
C ASN A 331 20.98 -65.04 -0.61
N ALA A 332 21.82 -65.03 0.43
CA ALA A 332 21.56 -64.26 1.64
C ALA A 332 21.64 -62.74 1.41
N VAL A 333 22.62 -62.26 0.64
CA VAL A 333 22.74 -60.84 0.23
C VAL A 333 21.56 -60.40 -0.62
N LEU A 334 21.19 -61.17 -1.65
CA LEU A 334 20.01 -60.88 -2.46
C LEU A 334 18.74 -60.85 -1.61
N GLY A 335 18.65 -61.75 -0.62
CA GLY A 335 17.53 -61.88 0.30
C GLY A 335 17.22 -60.63 1.13
N LEU A 336 18.14 -59.67 1.25
CA LEU A 336 17.94 -58.38 1.94
C LEU A 336 17.03 -57.41 1.15
N PHE A 337 16.95 -57.56 -0.17
CA PHE A 337 16.32 -56.60 -1.09
C PHE A 337 14.99 -57.07 -1.64
N GLU A 338 14.08 -56.15 -1.94
CA GLU A 338 12.82 -56.45 -2.62
C GLU A 338 13.09 -57.16 -3.96
N ASN A 339 12.26 -58.15 -4.28
CA ASN A 339 12.43 -59.02 -5.46
C ASN A 339 13.79 -59.73 -5.56
N ASN A 340 14.52 -59.85 -4.45
CA ASN A 340 15.88 -60.38 -4.39
C ASN A 340 16.85 -59.67 -5.36
N ASN A 341 16.69 -58.37 -5.54
CA ASN A 341 17.47 -57.59 -6.51
C ASN A 341 18.01 -56.27 -5.89
N PRO A 342 19.32 -56.19 -5.57
CA PRO A 342 19.96 -55.00 -5.02
C PRO A 342 19.85 -53.75 -5.90
N SER A 343 19.70 -53.91 -7.22
CA SER A 343 19.53 -52.78 -8.14
C SER A 343 18.19 -52.06 -8.01
N THR A 344 17.22 -52.64 -7.28
CA THR A 344 15.93 -51.99 -7.02
C THR A 344 16.02 -50.87 -5.98
N ASN A 345 17.14 -50.78 -5.24
CA ASN A 345 17.33 -49.84 -4.12
C ASN A 345 16.20 -49.88 -3.08
N ALA A 346 15.53 -51.01 -2.92
CA ALA A 346 14.46 -51.21 -1.96
C ALA A 346 14.79 -52.42 -1.07
N LEU A 347 14.69 -52.24 0.25
CA LEU A 347 14.84 -53.32 1.22
C LEU A 347 13.52 -54.01 1.46
N LYS A 348 13.56 -55.32 1.76
CA LYS A 348 12.37 -56.00 2.27
C LYS A 348 11.91 -55.34 3.57
N SER A 349 10.59 -55.37 3.79
CA SER A 349 10.00 -54.89 5.05
C SER A 349 10.64 -55.55 6.28
N THR A 350 10.99 -56.84 6.18
CA THR A 350 11.64 -57.65 7.22
C THR A 350 13.15 -57.44 7.37
N THR A 351 13.79 -56.67 6.48
CA THR A 351 15.23 -56.40 6.59
C THR A 351 15.48 -55.32 7.62
N ASP A 352 16.16 -55.70 8.71
CA ASP A 352 16.60 -54.84 9.82
C ASP A 352 18.12 -55.00 10.05
N GLN A 353 18.65 -54.31 11.07
CA GLN A 353 20.10 -54.33 11.36
C GLN A 353 20.58 -55.75 11.69
N GLN A 354 19.76 -56.54 12.40
CA GLN A 354 20.11 -57.92 12.75
C GLN A 354 20.18 -58.83 11.51
N ALA A 355 19.27 -58.66 10.55
CA ALA A 355 19.31 -59.37 9.28
C ALA A 355 20.56 -59.01 8.46
N ILE A 356 20.94 -57.74 8.41
CA ILE A 356 22.16 -57.29 7.72
C ILE A 356 23.42 -57.84 8.41
N ASP A 357 23.49 -57.81 9.74
CA ASP A 357 24.62 -58.33 10.51
C ASP A 357 24.78 -59.85 10.34
N ALA A 358 23.66 -60.58 10.28
CA ALA A 358 23.66 -62.02 10.01
C ALA A 358 24.19 -62.35 8.60
N VAL A 359 23.81 -61.57 7.59
CA VAL A 359 24.31 -61.71 6.22
C VAL A 359 25.78 -61.30 6.10
N GLN A 360 26.19 -60.21 6.78
CA GLN A 360 27.59 -59.79 6.87
C GLN A 360 28.47 -60.91 7.41
N LYS A 361 28.04 -61.58 8.48
CA LYS A 361 28.77 -62.72 9.06
C LYS A 361 28.92 -63.91 8.09
N LEU A 362 27.92 -64.14 7.22
CA LEU A 362 28.01 -65.18 6.18
C LEU A 362 29.02 -64.80 5.09
N VAL A 363 29.01 -63.53 4.66
CA VAL A 363 29.95 -63.00 3.66
C VAL A 363 31.38 -62.98 4.20
N ASP A 364 31.59 -62.64 5.47
CA ASP A 364 32.92 -62.66 6.10
C ASP A 364 33.57 -64.06 6.07
N GLY A 365 32.76 -65.13 6.10
CA GLY A 365 33.19 -66.53 6.01
C GLY A 365 33.45 -67.06 4.59
N VAL A 366 33.24 -66.26 3.54
CA VAL A 366 33.51 -66.63 2.14
C VAL A 366 35.01 -66.64 1.88
N ALA A 367 35.59 -67.72 1.35
CA ALA A 367 37.04 -67.82 1.15
C ALA A 367 37.57 -66.87 0.05
N ASP A 368 36.83 -66.70 -1.06
CA ASP A 368 37.24 -65.88 -2.20
C ASP A 368 37.12 -64.38 -1.90
N ALA A 369 38.25 -63.67 -1.90
CA ALA A 369 38.31 -62.24 -1.58
C ALA A 369 37.60 -61.35 -2.61
N THR A 370 37.59 -61.74 -3.89
CA THR A 370 36.98 -60.96 -4.98
C THR A 370 35.45 -61.06 -4.90
N VAL A 371 34.94 -62.27 -4.68
CA VAL A 371 33.50 -62.51 -4.50
C VAL A 371 32.99 -61.80 -3.24
N ARG A 372 33.76 -61.88 -2.16
CA ARG A 372 33.45 -61.18 -0.89
C ARG A 372 33.39 -59.66 -1.07
N ALA A 373 34.35 -59.07 -1.79
CA ALA A 373 34.36 -57.64 -2.07
C ALA A 373 33.12 -57.18 -2.86
N ASN A 374 32.69 -57.97 -3.86
CA ASN A 374 31.48 -57.67 -4.64
C ASN A 374 30.21 -57.70 -3.77
N MET A 375 30.10 -58.67 -2.87
CA MET A 375 28.97 -58.79 -1.93
C MET A 375 28.95 -57.68 -0.89
N GLN A 376 30.13 -57.21 -0.47
CA GLN A 376 30.25 -56.12 0.49
C GLN A 376 29.62 -54.83 -0.06
N VAL A 377 29.70 -54.58 -1.37
CA VAL A 377 29.08 -53.40 -2.00
C VAL A 377 27.56 -53.40 -1.79
N ASP A 378 26.91 -54.55 -1.92
CA ASP A 378 25.47 -54.67 -1.71
C ASP A 378 25.10 -54.67 -0.23
N ILE A 379 25.96 -55.19 0.66
CA ILE A 379 25.75 -55.05 2.11
C ILE A 379 25.85 -53.58 2.54
N GLU A 380 26.85 -52.82 2.08
CA GLU A 380 26.95 -51.39 2.37
C GLU A 380 25.75 -50.62 1.81
N ARG A 381 25.28 -50.97 0.61
CA ARG A 381 24.03 -50.43 0.06
C ARG A 381 22.83 -50.76 0.94
N ALA A 382 22.72 -51.97 1.46
CA ALA A 382 21.66 -52.33 2.38
C ALA A 382 21.75 -51.56 3.70
N LYS A 383 22.96 -51.30 4.23
CA LYS A 383 23.18 -50.46 5.43
C LYS A 383 22.77 -49.02 5.18
N ASP A 384 23.12 -48.45 4.01
CA ASP A 384 22.72 -47.10 3.63
C ASP A 384 21.20 -46.97 3.47
N LEU A 385 20.57 -47.97 2.83
CA LEU A 385 19.11 -48.02 2.67
C LEU A 385 18.38 -48.29 3.98
N LEU A 386 18.95 -49.07 4.90
CA LEU A 386 18.39 -49.30 6.22
C LEU A 386 18.50 -48.03 7.06
N LYS A 387 19.65 -47.35 7.00
CA LYS A 387 19.82 -46.03 7.59
C LYS A 387 18.80 -45.03 7.03
N LEU A 388 18.49 -45.09 5.73
CA LEU A 388 17.45 -44.26 5.11
C LEU A 388 16.03 -44.65 5.54
N LYS A 389 15.74 -45.95 5.68
CA LYS A 389 14.47 -46.53 6.18
C LYS A 389 14.21 -46.17 7.65
N ASP A 390 15.27 -46.16 8.46
CA ASP A 390 15.23 -45.91 9.90
C ASP A 390 15.48 -44.43 10.26
N THR A 391 15.83 -43.59 9.28
CA THR A 391 15.83 -42.14 9.46
C THR A 391 14.38 -41.70 9.62
N ALA A 392 13.98 -41.30 10.83
CA ALA A 392 12.66 -40.73 11.08
C ALA A 392 12.41 -39.61 10.05
N ALA A 393 11.33 -39.74 9.27
CA ALA A 393 10.97 -38.73 8.29
C ALA A 393 10.87 -37.37 8.98
N ASP A 394 11.67 -36.41 8.50
CA ASP A 394 11.70 -35.06 9.05
C ASP A 394 10.38 -34.36 8.69
N TYR A 395 9.44 -34.40 9.63
CA TYR A 395 8.15 -33.71 9.55
C TYR A 395 8.16 -32.35 10.24
N SER A 396 9.33 -31.72 10.39
CA SER A 396 9.38 -30.35 10.87
C SER A 396 8.53 -29.43 9.99
N LEU A 397 7.78 -28.55 10.63
CA LEU A 397 6.93 -27.55 9.98
C LEU A 397 7.05 -26.27 10.79
N VAL A 398 7.55 -25.22 10.16
CA VAL A 398 7.78 -23.92 10.79
C VAL A 398 7.13 -22.86 9.92
N PRO A 399 5.84 -22.54 10.14
CA PRO A 399 5.21 -21.39 9.50
C PRO A 399 5.78 -20.10 10.08
N ASN A 400 5.96 -19.10 9.23
CA ASN A 400 6.28 -17.74 9.63
C ASN A 400 5.05 -17.08 10.28
N ASP A 401 5.31 -16.12 11.18
CA ASP A 401 4.26 -15.23 11.69
C ASP A 401 3.59 -14.48 10.53
N ALA A 402 2.30 -14.19 10.70
CA ALA A 402 1.50 -13.46 9.72
C ALA A 402 0.65 -12.39 10.41
N ASP A 403 -0.09 -11.63 9.62
CA ASP A 403 -1.13 -10.72 10.09
C ASP A 403 -2.44 -10.98 9.33
N ILE A 404 -3.52 -10.32 9.75
CA ILE A 404 -4.86 -10.50 9.16
C ILE A 404 -4.94 -10.08 7.67
N THR A 405 -3.93 -9.39 7.15
CA THR A 405 -3.83 -8.86 5.78
C THR A 405 -2.95 -9.73 4.88
N SER A 406 -2.13 -10.60 5.48
CA SER A 406 -1.15 -11.43 4.79
C SER A 406 -1.81 -12.24 3.68
N THR A 407 -1.30 -12.10 2.46
CA THR A 407 -1.85 -12.74 1.26
C THR A 407 -1.46 -14.22 1.14
N ALA A 408 -0.39 -14.62 1.83
CA ALA A 408 0.05 -15.99 1.95
C ALA A 408 0.74 -16.25 3.30
N ILE A 409 0.63 -17.48 3.80
CA ILE A 409 1.49 -17.97 4.88
C ILE A 409 2.67 -18.69 4.24
N THR A 410 3.88 -18.33 4.66
CA THR A 410 5.13 -18.94 4.19
C THR A 410 5.84 -19.63 5.34
N GLY A 411 6.87 -20.41 5.03
CA GLY A 411 7.71 -21.02 6.06
C GLY A 411 8.60 -22.12 5.48
N THR A 412 9.06 -23.01 6.34
CA THR A 412 9.87 -24.17 5.96
C THR A 412 9.26 -25.48 6.42
N VAL A 413 9.58 -26.54 5.67
CA VAL A 413 9.20 -27.92 5.98
C VAL A 413 10.41 -28.85 5.88
N GLY A 414 10.38 -29.90 6.71
CA GLY A 414 11.28 -31.03 6.59
C GLY A 414 10.96 -31.90 5.39
N LYS A 415 11.94 -32.69 4.95
CA LYS A 415 11.86 -33.50 3.71
C LYS A 415 10.74 -34.54 3.69
N GLY A 416 10.19 -34.88 4.86
CA GLY A 416 9.05 -35.80 4.97
C GLY A 416 7.70 -35.15 4.61
N VAL A 417 7.62 -33.82 4.56
CA VAL A 417 6.38 -33.11 4.20
C VAL A 417 6.36 -32.82 2.70
N THR A 418 5.44 -33.48 2.00
CA THR A 418 5.29 -33.38 0.54
C THR A 418 4.27 -32.32 0.11
N THR A 419 3.38 -31.90 1.01
CA THR A 419 2.32 -30.91 0.72
C THR A 419 1.95 -30.18 1.98
N VAL A 420 1.60 -28.89 1.88
CA VAL A 420 1.06 -28.10 2.98
C VAL A 420 -0.35 -27.61 2.65
N ARG A 421 -1.19 -27.42 3.67
CA ARG A 421 -2.53 -26.86 3.53
C ARG A 421 -2.82 -25.84 4.62
N LEU A 422 -3.56 -24.80 4.29
CA LEU A 422 -4.10 -23.82 5.22
C LEU A 422 -5.41 -24.37 5.80
N ALA A 423 -5.50 -24.44 7.12
CA ALA A 423 -6.73 -24.70 7.84
C ALA A 423 -7.14 -23.46 8.65
N ILE A 424 -8.43 -23.13 8.59
CA ILE A 424 -9.05 -22.04 9.36
C ILE A 424 -10.15 -22.67 10.21
N ASP A 425 -10.06 -22.48 11.52
CA ASP A 425 -10.97 -23.08 12.52
C ASP A 425 -11.11 -24.59 12.34
N GLY A 426 -9.99 -25.27 12.10
CA GLY A 426 -9.92 -26.71 11.85
C GLY A 426 -10.33 -27.16 10.44
N VAL A 427 -10.87 -26.27 9.60
CA VAL A 427 -11.32 -26.59 8.23
C VAL A 427 -10.24 -26.24 7.21
N VAL A 428 -9.78 -27.23 6.44
CA VAL A 428 -8.85 -27.02 5.33
C VAL A 428 -9.51 -26.13 4.26
N LYS A 429 -8.87 -24.99 3.95
CA LYS A 429 -9.33 -24.00 2.97
C LYS A 429 -8.55 -24.06 1.66
N LYS A 430 -7.23 -24.23 1.75
CA LYS A 430 -6.34 -24.10 0.59
C LYS A 430 -5.16 -25.06 0.68
N THR A 431 -4.74 -25.58 -0.47
CA THR A 431 -3.46 -26.30 -0.61
C THR A 431 -2.38 -25.33 -1.06
N GLY A 432 -1.22 -25.36 -0.40
CA GLY A 432 -0.05 -24.58 -0.75
C GLY A 432 0.97 -25.36 -1.57
N THR A 433 2.04 -24.68 -1.96
CA THR A 433 3.17 -25.23 -2.70
C THR A 433 4.35 -25.46 -1.76
N VAL A 434 5.01 -26.61 -1.87
CA VAL A 434 6.29 -26.91 -1.23
C VAL A 434 7.37 -26.93 -2.32
N ASN A 435 8.43 -26.15 -2.12
CA ASN A 435 9.54 -26.03 -3.04
C ASN A 435 10.63 -27.07 -2.72
N THR A 436 11.48 -27.37 -3.70
CA THR A 436 12.57 -28.36 -3.55
C THR A 436 13.62 -27.98 -2.51
N ASP A 437 13.70 -26.69 -2.15
CA ASP A 437 14.59 -26.17 -1.10
C ASP A 437 14.00 -26.29 0.32
N GLY A 438 12.80 -26.86 0.45
CA GLY A 438 12.11 -27.02 1.74
C GLY A 438 11.33 -25.78 2.19
N THR A 439 11.22 -24.74 1.37
CA THR A 439 10.31 -23.61 1.64
C THR A 439 8.89 -23.93 1.19
N PHE A 440 7.89 -23.30 1.80
CA PHE A 440 6.50 -23.39 1.34
C PHE A 440 5.80 -22.03 1.30
N SER A 441 4.72 -21.98 0.52
CA SER A 441 3.78 -20.85 0.49
C SER A 441 2.35 -21.36 0.31
N VAL A 442 1.40 -20.85 1.10
CA VAL A 442 -0.03 -21.12 0.96
C VAL A 442 -0.83 -19.82 0.98
N ALA A 443 -1.59 -19.55 -0.08
CA ALA A 443 -2.41 -18.34 -0.18
C ALA A 443 -3.51 -18.33 0.88
N THR A 444 -3.74 -17.17 1.50
CA THR A 444 -4.79 -16.99 2.52
C THR A 444 -6.15 -16.65 1.91
N GLU A 445 -6.19 -16.04 0.71
CA GLU A 445 -7.41 -15.66 -0.04
C GLU A 445 -8.51 -15.02 0.84
N ASN A 446 -8.13 -14.21 1.83
CA ASN A 446 -9.03 -13.59 2.80
C ASN A 446 -9.81 -14.55 3.71
N PHE A 447 -9.43 -15.83 3.81
CA PHE A 447 -10.07 -16.79 4.71
C PHE A 447 -9.87 -16.48 6.20
N ILE A 448 -8.85 -15.69 6.54
CA ILE A 448 -8.60 -15.26 7.92
C ILE A 448 -9.60 -14.15 8.29
N THR A 449 -10.48 -14.48 9.22
CA THR A 449 -11.43 -13.54 9.86
C THR A 449 -11.03 -13.31 11.31
N GLN A 450 -11.49 -12.22 11.92
CA GLN A 450 -11.10 -11.84 13.27
C GLN A 450 -11.42 -12.93 14.30
N GLY A 451 -10.40 -13.38 15.04
CA GLY A 451 -10.52 -14.45 16.02
C GLY A 451 -10.41 -15.87 15.44
N SER A 452 -10.17 -16.01 14.13
CA SER A 452 -9.96 -17.31 13.49
C SER A 452 -8.74 -18.03 14.06
N THR A 453 -8.83 -19.34 14.28
CA THR A 453 -7.64 -20.18 14.49
C THR A 453 -7.01 -20.49 13.15
N VAL A 454 -5.78 -20.02 12.92
CA VAL A 454 -5.06 -20.20 11.65
C VAL A 454 -4.00 -21.27 11.82
N GLU A 455 -4.01 -22.31 10.99
CA GLU A 455 -3.08 -23.42 11.08
C GLU A 455 -2.52 -23.79 9.70
N VAL A 456 -1.25 -24.20 9.67
CA VAL A 456 -0.67 -24.90 8.53
C VAL A 456 -0.57 -26.39 8.87
N VAL A 457 -1.03 -27.22 7.94
CA VAL A 457 -1.08 -28.66 8.07
C VAL A 457 -0.17 -29.28 7.02
N GLY A 458 0.83 -30.06 7.45
CA GLY A 458 1.77 -30.78 6.59
C GLY A 458 1.31 -32.21 6.34
N TYR A 459 1.42 -32.65 5.08
CA TYR A 459 1.05 -33.98 4.60
C TYR A 459 2.24 -34.70 3.96
N ASN A 460 2.33 -36.01 4.22
CA ASN A 460 3.18 -36.95 3.47
C ASN A 460 2.26 -37.81 2.59
N GLY A 461 2.22 -37.51 1.29
CA GLY A 461 1.19 -38.03 0.40
C GLY A 461 -0.21 -37.59 0.83
N THR A 462 -1.05 -38.55 1.20
CA THR A 462 -2.44 -38.30 1.66
C THR A 462 -2.57 -38.23 3.19
N SER A 463 -1.53 -38.59 3.93
CA SER A 463 -1.54 -38.64 5.39
C SER A 463 -1.14 -37.31 6.00
N GLU A 464 -1.95 -36.78 6.92
CA GLU A 464 -1.56 -35.65 7.78
C GLU A 464 -0.47 -36.12 8.74
N VAL A 465 0.67 -35.42 8.76
CA VAL A 465 1.83 -35.80 9.58
C VAL A 465 2.21 -34.74 10.62
N VAL A 466 1.83 -33.49 10.41
CA VAL A 466 2.11 -32.39 11.34
C VAL A 466 1.11 -31.25 11.17
N ARG A 467 0.77 -30.56 12.25
CA ARG A 467 -0.09 -29.37 12.28
C ARG A 467 0.52 -28.32 13.19
N LYS A 468 0.52 -27.06 12.74
CA LYS A 468 1.04 -25.92 13.50
C LYS A 468 0.12 -24.73 13.41
N THR A 469 -0.23 -24.17 14.56
CA THR A 469 -0.90 -22.87 14.66
C THR A 469 0.05 -21.78 14.21
N VAL A 470 -0.46 -20.88 13.38
CA VAL A 470 0.23 -19.69 12.90
C VAL A 470 -0.10 -18.55 13.87
N LYS A 471 0.92 -17.84 14.33
CA LYS A 471 0.70 -16.60 15.07
C LYS A 471 0.28 -15.52 14.08
N VAL A 472 -0.95 -15.03 14.23
CA VAL A 472 -1.53 -14.00 13.37
C VAL A 472 -1.76 -12.74 14.19
N SER A 473 -1.02 -11.68 13.88
CA SER A 473 -1.23 -10.35 14.46
C SER A 473 -2.59 -9.77 14.04
N HIS A 474 -3.17 -8.93 14.91
CA HIS A 474 -4.49 -8.31 14.70
C HIS A 474 -5.64 -9.32 14.48
N ASN A 475 -5.52 -10.53 15.02
CA ASN A 475 -6.51 -11.59 14.86
C ASN A 475 -7.16 -12.01 16.19
N LEU A 476 -7.23 -11.10 17.16
CA LEU A 476 -7.91 -11.38 18.43
C LEU A 476 -9.43 -11.27 18.23
N LYS A 477 -10.17 -12.23 18.78
CA LYS A 477 -11.64 -12.22 18.75
C LYS A 477 -12.17 -10.90 19.35
N PRO A 478 -13.20 -10.26 18.76
CA PRO A 478 -13.77 -9.05 19.33
C PRO A 478 -14.22 -9.29 20.77
N LEU A 479 -13.90 -8.34 21.64
CA LEU A 479 -14.42 -8.33 23.00
C LEU A 479 -15.94 -8.10 22.97
N VAL A 480 -16.64 -8.62 23.97
CA VAL A 480 -18.07 -8.37 24.13
C VAL A 480 -18.26 -7.05 24.88
N PRO A 481 -19.13 -6.13 24.43
CA PRO A 481 -19.42 -4.88 25.15
C PRO A 481 -19.75 -5.13 26.62
N GLY A 482 -19.04 -4.42 27.51
CA GLY A 482 -19.23 -4.51 28.96
C GLY A 482 -18.62 -5.72 29.67
N ALA A 483 -17.97 -6.66 28.97
CA ALA A 483 -17.37 -7.84 29.60
C ALA A 483 -16.08 -7.52 30.41
N ASN A 484 -15.22 -6.62 29.90
CA ASN A 484 -14.04 -6.10 30.59
C ASN A 484 -13.61 -4.78 29.94
N GLU A 485 -14.00 -3.66 30.56
CA GLU A 485 -13.76 -2.31 30.02
C GLU A 485 -12.26 -1.97 29.99
N ALA A 486 -11.48 -2.38 31.00
CA ALA A 486 -10.05 -2.12 31.05
C ALA A 486 -9.30 -2.84 29.91
N LEU A 487 -9.64 -4.10 29.65
CA LEU A 487 -9.08 -4.86 28.53
C LEU A 487 -9.53 -4.30 27.18
N ALA A 488 -10.78 -3.83 27.06
CA ALA A 488 -11.27 -3.19 25.85
C ALA A 488 -10.52 -1.90 25.54
N LYS A 489 -10.35 -1.02 26.54
CA LYS A 489 -9.53 0.19 26.44
C LYS A 489 -8.10 -0.14 26.02
N GLN A 490 -7.46 -1.11 26.69
CA GLN A 490 -6.08 -1.52 26.40
C GLN A 490 -5.90 -2.08 24.99
N MET A 491 -6.73 -3.05 24.58
CA MET A 491 -6.62 -3.68 23.26
C MET A 491 -6.85 -2.67 22.15
N ALA A 492 -7.86 -1.81 22.30
CA ALA A 492 -8.19 -0.83 21.30
C ALA A 492 -7.11 0.28 21.24
N ALA A 493 -6.55 0.73 22.38
CA ALA A 493 -5.49 1.73 22.41
C ALA A 493 -4.20 1.21 21.75
N ASN A 494 -3.76 0.00 22.13
CA ASN A 494 -2.60 -0.65 21.50
C ASN A 494 -2.79 -0.83 19.99
N ALA A 495 -3.99 -1.21 19.57
CA ALA A 495 -4.29 -1.40 18.16
C ALA A 495 -4.27 -0.08 17.37
N VAL A 496 -4.80 1.02 17.93
CA VAL A 496 -4.71 2.36 17.32
C VAL A 496 -3.25 2.78 17.16
N LEU A 497 -2.45 2.67 18.21
CA LEU A 497 -1.04 3.06 18.17
C LEU A 497 -0.27 2.25 17.12
N ASP A 498 -0.52 0.94 17.04
CA ASP A 498 0.17 0.05 16.12
C ASP A 498 -0.10 0.35 14.63
N LEU A 499 -1.12 1.16 14.29
CA LEU A 499 -1.33 1.65 12.93
C LEU A 499 -0.22 2.61 12.47
N PHE A 500 0.38 3.32 13.42
CA PHE A 500 1.33 4.40 13.14
C PHE A 500 2.77 3.93 13.26
N LYS A 501 3.64 4.55 12.46
CA LYS A 501 5.08 4.32 12.52
C LYS A 501 5.56 4.60 13.95
N ASP A 502 6.40 3.69 14.46
CA ASP A 502 6.98 3.74 15.81
C ASP A 502 5.94 3.78 16.94
N ASN A 503 4.67 3.42 16.65
CA ASN A 503 3.52 3.49 17.55
C ASN A 503 3.16 4.92 17.99
N GLU A 504 3.44 5.91 17.15
CA GLU A 504 3.34 7.34 17.47
C GLU A 504 2.38 8.06 16.50
N PRO A 505 1.12 8.31 16.89
CA PRO A 505 0.12 8.94 16.02
C PRO A 505 0.49 10.35 15.56
N ASN A 506 1.30 11.08 16.35
CA ASN A 506 1.77 12.42 16.03
C ASN A 506 2.72 12.48 14.81
N THR A 507 3.31 11.34 14.40
CA THR A 507 4.23 11.25 13.25
C THR A 507 3.53 11.43 11.91
N ASN A 508 2.20 11.33 11.87
CA ASN A 508 1.38 11.35 10.65
C ASN A 508 1.85 10.33 9.60
N THR A 509 2.50 9.25 10.03
CA THR A 509 3.06 8.22 9.14
C THR A 509 2.52 6.87 9.57
N LEU A 510 1.96 6.10 8.64
CA LEU A 510 1.48 4.75 8.91
C LEU A 510 2.61 3.73 8.80
N LYS A 511 2.44 2.59 9.47
CA LYS A 511 3.29 1.42 9.18
C LYS A 511 3.01 0.94 7.75
N PRO A 512 4.02 0.40 7.05
CA PRO A 512 3.83 -0.20 5.72
C PRO A 512 2.80 -1.36 5.71
N THR A 513 2.55 -1.98 6.86
CA THR A 513 1.59 -3.07 7.04
C THR A 513 0.16 -2.57 7.32
N THR A 514 -0.04 -1.26 7.49
CA THR A 514 -1.35 -0.70 7.76
C THR A 514 -2.17 -0.64 6.49
N THR A 515 -3.24 -1.44 6.45
CA THR A 515 -4.23 -1.52 5.38
C THR A 515 -5.62 -1.15 5.89
N GLN A 516 -6.60 -1.07 4.98
CA GLN A 516 -8.01 -0.87 5.37
C GLN A 516 -8.49 -1.97 6.32
N LYS A 517 -8.11 -3.23 6.07
CA LYS A 517 -8.55 -4.37 6.88
C LYS A 517 -8.04 -4.29 8.33
N THR A 518 -6.83 -3.77 8.53
CA THR A 518 -6.32 -3.48 9.88
C THR A 518 -7.05 -2.30 10.53
N ILE A 519 -7.37 -1.24 9.79
CA ILE A 519 -8.16 -0.10 10.31
C ILE A 519 -9.55 -0.56 10.74
N ASP A 520 -10.23 -1.37 9.91
CA ASP A 520 -11.54 -1.95 10.21
C ASP A 520 -11.48 -2.83 11.48
N TYR A 521 -10.40 -3.60 11.66
CA TYR A 521 -10.16 -4.37 12.88
C TYR A 521 -10.03 -3.44 14.10
N VAL A 522 -9.26 -2.35 14.02
CA VAL A 522 -9.14 -1.39 15.12
C VAL A 522 -10.48 -0.72 15.43
N GLN A 523 -11.26 -0.36 14.41
CA GLN A 523 -12.62 0.15 14.57
C GLN A 523 -13.51 -0.82 15.36
N SER A 524 -13.39 -2.13 15.11
CA SER A 524 -14.14 -3.14 15.85
C SER A 524 -13.81 -3.12 17.34
N LEU A 525 -12.54 -2.92 17.71
CA LEU A 525 -12.10 -2.85 19.10
C LEU A 525 -12.55 -1.56 19.78
N ILE A 526 -12.42 -0.40 19.11
CA ILE A 526 -12.92 0.89 19.59
C ILE A 526 -14.43 0.83 19.86
N SER A 527 -15.17 0.12 19.00
CA SER A 527 -16.63 0.02 19.12
C SER A 527 -17.09 -0.64 20.43
N VAL A 528 -16.24 -1.48 21.03
CA VAL A 528 -16.52 -2.20 22.29
C VAL A 528 -16.24 -1.36 23.54
N VAL A 529 -15.43 -0.30 23.43
CA VAL A 529 -15.16 0.65 24.53
C VAL A 529 -16.45 1.41 24.89
N GLN A 530 -16.79 1.45 26.18
CA GLN A 530 -18.00 2.13 26.68
C GLN A 530 -17.73 3.57 27.11
N ASP A 531 -16.52 3.86 27.60
CA ASP A 531 -16.12 5.22 27.95
C ASP A 531 -16.16 6.13 26.71
N ALA A 532 -17.14 7.04 26.68
CA ALA A 532 -17.40 7.90 25.54
C ALA A 532 -16.23 8.83 25.21
N THR A 533 -15.49 9.30 26.21
CA THR A 533 -14.36 10.21 26.02
C THR A 533 -13.16 9.47 25.44
N VAL A 534 -12.81 8.32 26.02
CA VAL A 534 -11.72 7.47 25.52
C VAL A 534 -12.02 7.01 24.09
N LYS A 535 -13.25 6.56 23.84
CA LYS A 535 -13.71 6.14 22.52
C LYS A 535 -13.59 7.27 21.49
N ALA A 536 -14.03 8.48 21.82
CA ALA A 536 -13.95 9.62 20.91
C ALA A 536 -12.50 9.99 20.57
N ASN A 537 -11.58 9.95 21.55
CA ASN A 537 -10.16 10.22 21.31
C ASN A 537 -9.52 9.18 20.39
N MET A 538 -9.82 7.90 20.61
CA MET A 538 -9.31 6.81 19.78
C MET A 538 -9.89 6.83 18.37
N GLN A 539 -11.18 7.18 18.26
CA GLN A 539 -11.82 7.37 16.95
C GLN A 539 -11.15 8.49 16.16
N LYS A 540 -10.77 9.59 16.80
CA LYS A 540 -10.05 10.69 16.15
C LYS A 540 -8.70 10.25 15.56
N GLU A 541 -7.93 9.45 16.30
CA GLU A 541 -6.67 8.91 15.78
C GLU A 541 -6.90 7.84 14.71
N LEU A 542 -7.98 7.06 14.79
CA LEU A 542 -8.35 6.15 13.71
C LEU A 542 -8.76 6.88 12.43
N ASP A 543 -9.59 7.92 12.53
CA ASP A 543 -10.03 8.76 11.40
C ASP A 543 -8.81 9.43 10.73
N LYS A 544 -7.81 9.79 11.53
CA LYS A 544 -6.53 10.28 11.05
C LYS A 544 -5.76 9.21 10.27
N ALA A 545 -5.67 7.99 10.79
CA ALA A 545 -5.03 6.88 10.08
C ALA A 545 -5.74 6.59 8.75
N GLU A 546 -7.07 6.56 8.76
CA GLU A 546 -7.92 6.41 7.57
C GLU A 546 -7.65 7.52 6.55
N SER A 547 -7.57 8.78 6.99
CA SER A 547 -7.25 9.90 6.11
C SER A 547 -5.85 9.79 5.50
N ILE A 548 -4.85 9.34 6.26
CA ILE A 548 -3.48 9.16 5.76
C ILE A 548 -3.44 8.01 4.74
N LEU A 549 -4.13 6.90 5.02
CA LEU A 549 -4.21 5.76 4.12
C LEU A 549 -4.89 6.14 2.80
N ASN A 550 -6.04 6.81 2.86
CA ASN A 550 -6.74 7.30 1.67
C ASN A 550 -5.89 8.27 0.87
N ALA A 551 -5.14 9.16 1.53
CA ALA A 551 -4.22 10.06 0.86
C ALA A 551 -3.07 9.32 0.16
N SER A 552 -2.61 8.20 0.72
CA SER A 552 -1.57 7.35 0.11
C SER A 552 -2.02 6.72 -1.21
N TYR A 553 -3.33 6.52 -1.39
CA TYR A 553 -3.92 5.96 -2.61
C TYR A 553 -4.55 7.01 -3.53
N ASN A 554 -4.30 8.30 -3.29
CA ASN A 554 -4.78 9.35 -4.19
C ASN A 554 -4.19 9.16 -5.60
N LEU A 555 -5.04 9.32 -6.62
CA LEU A 555 -4.65 9.31 -8.03
C LEU A 555 -5.32 10.49 -8.74
N THR A 556 -4.51 11.33 -9.37
CA THR A 556 -4.97 12.33 -10.33
C THR A 556 -4.61 11.91 -11.73
N ALA A 557 -5.43 12.27 -12.71
CA ALA A 557 -5.12 12.10 -14.12
C ALA A 557 -5.61 13.34 -14.86
N ASN A 558 -4.70 13.98 -15.60
CA ASN A 558 -4.99 15.21 -16.32
C ASN A 558 -5.77 14.89 -17.61
N ASP A 559 -6.86 15.62 -17.81
CA ASP A 559 -7.58 15.62 -19.08
C ASP A 559 -6.68 16.07 -20.23
N THR A 560 -6.93 15.52 -21.42
CA THR A 560 -6.02 15.72 -22.55
C THR A 560 -6.73 15.62 -23.90
N THR A 561 -5.99 15.70 -25.00
CA THR A 561 -6.55 15.62 -26.35
C THR A 561 -6.26 14.29 -27.04
N LEU A 562 -7.01 13.98 -28.10
CA LEU A 562 -6.91 12.70 -28.81
C LEU A 562 -5.49 12.39 -29.34
N LYS A 563 -4.71 13.43 -29.64
CA LYS A 563 -3.33 13.31 -30.18
C LYS A 563 -2.23 13.52 -29.13
N ALA A 564 -2.60 13.62 -27.85
CA ALA A 564 -1.63 13.81 -26.79
C ALA A 564 -0.65 12.64 -26.74
N ALA A 565 0.65 12.95 -26.65
CA ALA A 565 1.70 11.93 -26.58
C ALA A 565 1.69 11.16 -25.25
N ASN A 566 1.23 11.80 -24.17
CA ASN A 566 1.20 11.22 -22.83
C ASN A 566 -0.09 11.60 -22.09
N ILE A 567 -0.55 10.71 -21.22
CA ILE A 567 -1.43 11.07 -20.09
C ILE A 567 -0.54 11.27 -18.87
N THR A 568 -0.72 12.38 -18.18
CA THR A 568 0.05 12.74 -16.98
C THR A 568 -0.84 12.85 -15.77
N GLY A 569 -0.24 12.79 -14.59
CA GLY A 569 -0.94 12.95 -13.32
C GLY A 569 0.02 12.80 -12.16
N THR A 570 -0.56 12.67 -10.97
CA THR A 570 0.15 12.43 -9.72
C THR A 570 -0.47 11.27 -8.96
N VAL A 571 0.34 10.64 -8.13
CA VAL A 571 -0.07 9.57 -7.24
C VAL A 571 0.36 9.84 -5.80
N GLY A 572 -0.38 9.28 -4.85
CA GLY A 572 0.06 9.14 -3.46
C GLY A 572 1.13 8.07 -3.32
N SER A 573 1.77 8.04 -2.14
CA SER A 573 2.91 7.18 -1.83
C SER A 573 2.60 5.67 -1.86
N GLY A 574 1.33 5.27 -1.75
CA GLY A 574 0.87 3.89 -1.79
C GLY A 574 0.70 3.33 -3.21
N ILE A 575 0.84 4.15 -4.25
CA ILE A 575 0.74 3.71 -5.65
C ILE A 575 2.13 3.64 -6.26
N THR A 576 2.57 2.44 -6.61
CA THR A 576 3.90 2.20 -7.18
C THR A 576 3.86 2.06 -8.70
N ILE A 577 2.70 1.72 -9.26
CA ILE A 577 2.51 1.49 -10.69
C ILE A 577 1.21 2.15 -11.14
N VAL A 578 1.23 2.77 -12.33
CA VAL A 578 0.03 3.24 -13.01
C VAL A 578 -0.17 2.52 -14.33
N ARG A 579 -1.42 2.29 -14.74
CA ARG A 579 -1.75 1.65 -16.02
C ARG A 579 -2.84 2.42 -16.76
N LEU A 580 -2.71 2.50 -18.07
CA LEU A 580 -3.73 3.01 -18.98
C LEU A 580 -4.67 1.88 -19.37
N ALA A 581 -5.96 2.08 -19.12
CA ALA A 581 -7.04 1.24 -19.62
C ALA A 581 -7.88 1.98 -20.67
N VAL A 582 -8.22 1.27 -21.73
CA VAL A 582 -9.11 1.75 -22.82
C VAL A 582 -10.27 0.76 -22.89
N ASP A 583 -11.49 1.26 -22.69
CA ASP A 583 -12.72 0.48 -22.59
C ASP A 583 -12.61 -0.67 -21.57
N GLY A 584 -12.01 -0.37 -20.42
CA GLY A 584 -11.79 -1.32 -19.31
C GLY A 584 -10.63 -2.29 -19.52
N ILE A 585 -10.00 -2.32 -20.70
CA ILE A 585 -8.86 -3.20 -20.99
C ILE A 585 -7.56 -2.45 -20.74
N VAL A 586 -6.71 -2.98 -19.86
CA VAL A 586 -5.35 -2.47 -19.64
C VAL A 586 -4.53 -2.61 -20.92
N LYS A 587 -4.04 -1.49 -21.46
CA LYS A 587 -3.22 -1.43 -22.68
C LYS A 587 -1.75 -1.20 -22.39
N LYS A 588 -1.44 -0.43 -21.35
CA LYS A 588 -0.06 0.02 -21.13
C LYS A 588 0.21 0.33 -19.66
N THR A 589 1.44 0.09 -19.25
CA THR A 589 1.95 0.43 -17.92
C THR A 589 2.80 1.70 -18.02
N GLY A 590 2.56 2.64 -17.12
CA GLY A 590 3.39 3.84 -16.93
C GLY A 590 4.27 3.71 -15.70
N LYS A 591 5.37 4.46 -15.69
CA LYS A 591 6.28 4.55 -14.55
C LYS A 591 5.91 5.75 -13.69
N VAL A 592 5.88 5.54 -12.37
CA VAL A 592 5.79 6.61 -11.37
C VAL A 592 7.19 7.14 -11.07
N ASN A 593 7.36 8.46 -11.09
CA ASN A 593 8.60 9.14 -10.74
C ASN A 593 8.73 9.28 -9.22
N THR A 594 9.94 9.52 -8.72
CA THR A 594 10.22 9.65 -7.29
C THR A 594 9.48 10.81 -6.62
N ASP A 595 9.06 11.81 -7.38
CA ASP A 595 8.28 12.97 -6.92
C ASP A 595 6.75 12.71 -6.91
N GLY A 596 6.32 11.48 -7.22
CA GLY A 596 4.91 11.11 -7.30
C GLY A 596 4.21 11.53 -8.59
N THR A 597 4.91 12.13 -9.56
CA THR A 597 4.35 12.37 -10.89
C THR A 597 4.43 11.11 -11.76
N TYR A 598 3.59 11.02 -12.79
CA TYR A 598 3.73 9.97 -13.81
C TYR A 598 3.41 10.50 -15.21
N ALA A 599 3.92 9.79 -16.21
CA ALA A 599 3.55 9.96 -17.61
C ALA A 599 3.37 8.58 -18.26
N ILE A 600 2.20 8.36 -18.87
CA ILE A 600 1.90 7.16 -19.63
C ILE A 600 1.86 7.54 -21.11
N ALA A 601 2.84 7.08 -21.88
CA ALA A 601 2.88 7.30 -23.32
C ALA A 601 1.67 6.64 -24.00
N THR A 602 0.94 7.40 -24.82
CA THR A 602 -0.32 6.97 -25.41
C THR A 602 -0.14 6.08 -26.63
N ASP A 603 0.95 6.23 -27.40
CA ASP A 603 1.25 5.47 -28.62
C ASP A 603 0.03 5.24 -29.54
N SER A 604 -0.77 6.29 -29.74
CA SER A 604 -2.00 6.23 -30.55
C SER A 604 -3.08 5.26 -30.03
N LEU A 605 -3.03 4.87 -28.76
CA LEU A 605 -4.05 4.04 -28.10
C LEU A 605 -5.34 4.82 -27.76
N LEU A 606 -5.29 6.16 -27.76
CA LEU A 606 -6.47 6.98 -27.53
C LEU A 606 -7.38 6.95 -28.75
N THR A 607 -8.64 6.57 -28.54
CA THR A 607 -9.65 6.49 -29.60
C THR A 607 -10.85 7.35 -29.23
N ALA A 608 -11.45 8.01 -30.23
CA ALA A 608 -12.58 8.90 -30.00
C ALA A 608 -13.79 8.10 -29.50
N GLY A 609 -14.40 8.55 -28.40
CA GLY A 609 -15.57 7.91 -27.80
C GLY A 609 -15.27 6.72 -26.88
N ALA A 610 -14.02 6.26 -26.80
CA ALA A 610 -13.62 5.22 -25.86
C ALA A 610 -13.56 5.74 -24.42
N LYS A 611 -13.82 4.87 -23.45
CA LYS A 611 -13.63 5.17 -22.03
C LYS A 611 -12.15 5.05 -21.69
N ILE A 612 -11.50 6.18 -21.42
CA ILE A 612 -10.08 6.22 -21.04
C ILE A 612 -9.95 6.35 -19.54
N GLU A 613 -9.17 5.46 -18.93
CA GLU A 613 -8.97 5.43 -17.48
C GLU A 613 -7.49 5.21 -17.14
N VAL A 614 -7.04 5.85 -16.07
CA VAL A 614 -5.77 5.52 -15.41
C VAL A 614 -6.09 4.75 -14.13
N ILE A 615 -5.38 3.65 -13.93
CA ILE A 615 -5.53 2.76 -12.79
C ILE A 615 -4.23 2.79 -11.97
N GLY A 616 -4.34 3.05 -10.67
CA GLY A 616 -3.23 3.00 -9.71
C GLY A 616 -3.17 1.65 -9.01
N TYR A 617 -1.96 1.08 -8.95
CA TYR A 617 -1.67 -0.20 -8.31
C TYR A 617 -0.64 -0.06 -7.19
N GLU A 618 -0.87 -0.81 -6.12
CA GLU A 618 0.17 -1.18 -5.17
C GLU A 618 0.68 -2.57 -5.56
N SER A 619 1.86 -2.64 -6.16
CA SER A 619 2.42 -3.87 -6.72
C SER A 619 1.50 -4.51 -7.78
N THR A 620 0.65 -5.47 -7.40
CA THR A 620 -0.27 -6.16 -8.31
C THR A 620 -1.75 -5.89 -8.00
N THR A 621 -2.04 -5.23 -6.89
CA THR A 621 -3.40 -4.95 -6.42
C THR A 621 -3.89 -3.62 -6.97
N GLU A 622 -5.06 -3.60 -7.62
CA GLU A 622 -5.70 -2.36 -8.07
C GLU A 622 -6.25 -1.61 -6.84
N MET A 623 -5.79 -0.38 -6.63
CA MET A 623 -6.18 0.43 -5.47
C MET A 623 -7.20 1.50 -5.84
N VAL A 624 -7.04 2.12 -7.01
CA VAL A 624 -7.86 3.27 -7.42
C VAL A 624 -7.91 3.39 -8.94
N ARG A 625 -9.00 3.95 -9.47
CA ARG A 625 -9.19 4.21 -10.89
C ARG A 625 -9.75 5.60 -11.13
N LYS A 626 -9.22 6.29 -12.15
CA LYS A 626 -9.67 7.64 -12.56
C LYS A 626 -9.94 7.69 -14.06
N THR A 627 -11.11 8.20 -14.44
CA THR A 627 -11.44 8.49 -15.85
C THR A 627 -10.72 9.74 -16.32
N VAL A 628 -10.24 9.72 -17.56
CA VAL A 628 -9.60 10.84 -18.25
C VAL A 628 -10.54 11.34 -19.33
N THR A 629 -10.85 12.63 -19.33
CA THR A 629 -11.62 13.25 -20.40
C THR A 629 -10.70 13.48 -21.59
N ILE A 630 -11.04 12.87 -22.74
CA ILE A 630 -10.34 13.09 -24.00
C ILE A 630 -11.12 14.06 -24.86
N THR A 631 -10.56 15.24 -25.07
CA THR A 631 -11.10 16.22 -26.02
C THR A 631 -10.61 15.89 -27.42
N ASN A 632 -11.54 15.66 -28.34
CA ASN A 632 -11.20 15.50 -29.75
C ASN A 632 -11.10 16.87 -30.42
N ASP A 633 -9.88 17.36 -30.58
CA ASP A 633 -9.54 18.66 -31.17
C ASP A 633 -9.04 18.54 -32.61
N GLU A 634 -9.19 17.37 -33.25
CA GLU A 634 -8.71 17.16 -34.60
C GLU A 634 -9.37 18.13 -35.59
N LYS A 635 -8.54 18.65 -36.50
CA LYS A 635 -8.94 19.47 -37.65
C LYS A 635 -8.93 18.64 -38.93
N PRO A 636 -9.88 18.85 -39.86
CA PRO A 636 -9.85 18.19 -41.14
C PRO A 636 -8.68 18.69 -41.99
N VAL A 637 -8.08 17.81 -42.78
CA VAL A 637 -7.10 18.14 -43.81
C VAL A 637 -7.85 18.29 -45.13
N LEU A 638 -7.62 19.39 -45.85
CA LEU A 638 -8.33 19.69 -47.10
C LEU A 638 -7.38 19.63 -48.30
N GLU A 639 -7.86 19.09 -49.41
CA GLU A 639 -7.18 19.23 -50.70
C GLU A 639 -7.30 20.68 -51.21
N GLY A 640 -6.27 21.15 -51.91
CA GLY A 640 -6.29 22.46 -52.56
C GLY A 640 -7.39 22.54 -53.62
N MET A 641 -8.02 23.70 -53.75
CA MET A 641 -9.05 23.93 -54.77
C MET A 641 -8.58 24.92 -55.83
N THR A 642 -8.95 24.67 -57.09
CA THR A 642 -8.81 25.61 -58.21
C THR A 642 -10.18 25.95 -58.78
N VAL A 643 -10.24 26.94 -59.68
CA VAL A 643 -11.47 27.28 -60.43
C VAL A 643 -12.05 26.11 -61.24
N ASP A 644 -11.27 25.05 -61.49
CA ASP A 644 -11.73 23.85 -62.20
C ASP A 644 -12.30 22.76 -61.26
N SER A 645 -12.05 22.86 -59.95
CA SER A 645 -12.58 21.94 -58.95
C SER A 645 -14.10 22.10 -58.82
N ASP A 646 -14.84 20.98 -58.84
CA ASP A 646 -16.29 20.93 -58.64
C ASP A 646 -16.69 20.46 -57.23
N SER A 647 -15.71 19.94 -56.48
CA SER A 647 -15.89 19.30 -55.19
C SER A 647 -14.76 19.68 -54.24
N ILE A 648 -15.13 19.85 -52.97
CA ILE A 648 -14.17 19.90 -51.86
C ILE A 648 -13.92 18.48 -51.37
N LYS A 649 -12.65 18.14 -51.18
CA LYS A 649 -12.20 16.84 -50.66
C LYS A 649 -11.34 17.06 -49.44
N GLY A 650 -11.41 16.12 -48.52
CA GLY A 650 -10.58 16.15 -47.33
C GLY A 650 -10.60 14.84 -46.57
N SER A 651 -9.84 14.83 -45.47
CA SER A 651 -9.72 13.69 -44.59
C SER A 651 -9.61 14.11 -43.12
N VAL A 652 -9.94 13.15 -42.26
CA VAL A 652 -9.70 13.14 -40.82
C VAL A 652 -9.11 11.78 -40.45
N THR A 653 -8.69 11.61 -39.20
CA THR A 653 -8.34 10.28 -38.69
C THR A 653 -9.59 9.37 -38.75
N ALA A 654 -9.43 8.12 -39.19
CA ALA A 654 -10.53 7.17 -39.28
C ALA A 654 -11.30 7.07 -37.95
N GLY A 655 -12.62 7.26 -37.99
CA GLY A 655 -13.50 7.21 -36.82
C GLY A 655 -13.48 8.44 -35.89
N SER A 656 -12.63 9.45 -36.12
CA SER A 656 -12.55 10.63 -35.23
C SER A 656 -13.68 11.65 -35.42
N ALA A 657 -14.41 11.58 -36.53
CA ALA A 657 -15.57 12.40 -36.80
C ALA A 657 -16.51 11.65 -37.74
N THR A 658 -17.79 11.96 -37.68
CA THR A 658 -18.82 11.27 -38.48
C THR A 658 -19.53 12.22 -39.44
N ILE A 659 -19.51 13.52 -39.17
CA ILE A 659 -20.26 14.53 -39.93
C ILE A 659 -19.35 15.74 -40.22
N PHE A 660 -19.45 16.28 -41.43
CA PHE A 660 -18.87 17.56 -41.81
C PHE A 660 -19.94 18.56 -42.28
N ARG A 661 -19.64 19.85 -42.17
CA ARG A 661 -20.41 20.98 -42.71
C ARG A 661 -19.52 21.80 -43.63
N VAL A 662 -20.03 22.11 -44.82
CA VAL A 662 -19.36 22.96 -45.80
C VAL A 662 -19.97 24.35 -45.78
N SER A 663 -19.11 25.36 -45.71
CA SER A 663 -19.49 26.77 -45.83
C SER A 663 -18.69 27.45 -46.92
N VAL A 664 -19.36 28.23 -47.77
CA VAL A 664 -18.75 29.04 -48.83
C VAL A 664 -18.94 30.51 -48.46
N ASN A 665 -17.84 31.28 -48.39
CA ASN A 665 -17.83 32.67 -47.94
C ASN A 665 -18.60 32.89 -46.61
N GLY A 666 -18.45 31.94 -45.69
CA GLY A 666 -19.07 31.99 -44.35
C GLY A 666 -20.49 31.45 -44.28
N VAL A 667 -21.17 31.21 -45.40
CA VAL A 667 -22.53 30.67 -45.44
C VAL A 667 -22.49 29.14 -45.51
N ALA A 668 -23.13 28.46 -44.55
CA ALA A 668 -23.26 27.01 -44.58
C ALA A 668 -24.18 26.57 -45.72
N ILE A 669 -23.68 25.71 -46.62
CA ILE A 669 -24.40 25.29 -47.82
C ILE A 669 -24.78 23.81 -47.81
N LYS A 670 -24.00 22.95 -47.14
CA LYS A 670 -24.21 21.50 -47.10
C LYS A 670 -23.69 20.87 -45.82
N THR A 671 -24.29 19.75 -45.44
CA THR A 671 -23.73 18.79 -44.49
C THR A 671 -23.55 17.45 -45.18
N GLY A 672 -22.62 16.63 -44.69
CA GLY A 672 -22.36 15.30 -45.21
C GLY A 672 -21.74 14.39 -44.16
N THR A 673 -21.73 13.10 -44.45
CA THR A 673 -21.11 12.08 -43.60
C THR A 673 -19.65 11.86 -43.99
N ILE A 674 -18.81 11.59 -43.02
CA ILE A 674 -17.42 11.17 -43.22
C ILE A 674 -17.41 9.64 -43.32
N ALA A 675 -16.70 9.08 -44.30
CA ALA A 675 -16.58 7.64 -44.46
C ALA A 675 -15.76 7.01 -43.33
N ALA A 676 -15.91 5.69 -43.13
CA ALA A 676 -15.22 4.97 -42.06
C ALA A 676 -13.68 5.06 -42.16
N ASP A 677 -13.13 5.22 -43.36
CA ASP A 677 -11.70 5.42 -43.61
C ASP A 677 -11.23 6.87 -43.33
N GLY A 678 -12.13 7.75 -42.89
CA GLY A 678 -11.87 9.14 -42.56
C GLY A 678 -11.91 10.10 -43.75
N LYS A 679 -12.19 9.63 -44.97
CA LYS A 679 -12.26 10.50 -46.15
C LYS A 679 -13.66 11.08 -46.36
N PHE A 680 -13.73 12.26 -46.94
CA PHE A 680 -14.99 12.86 -47.36
C PHE A 680 -14.84 13.69 -48.63
N GLN A 681 -15.93 13.83 -49.37
CA GLN A 681 -16.04 14.74 -50.50
C GLN A 681 -17.44 15.36 -50.55
N SER A 682 -17.54 16.57 -51.07
CA SER A 682 -18.81 17.24 -51.32
C SER A 682 -18.75 18.09 -52.57
N SER A 683 -19.67 17.85 -53.51
CA SER A 683 -19.83 18.70 -54.69
C SER A 683 -20.37 20.06 -54.27
N ILE A 684 -19.62 21.12 -54.57
CA ILE A 684 -20.00 22.52 -54.33
C ILE A 684 -20.08 23.35 -55.61
N GLY A 685 -19.80 22.73 -56.77
CA GLY A 685 -19.71 23.40 -58.06
C GLY A 685 -18.45 24.24 -58.18
N LYS A 686 -18.12 24.63 -59.42
CA LYS A 686 -16.96 25.49 -59.71
C LYS A 686 -17.10 26.84 -58.99
N GLN A 687 -16.02 27.25 -58.34
CA GLN A 687 -15.96 28.50 -57.59
C GLN A 687 -15.02 29.50 -58.26
N VAL A 688 -15.28 30.79 -58.08
CA VAL A 688 -14.36 31.84 -58.57
C VAL A 688 -13.10 31.91 -57.70
N ALA A 689 -11.98 32.30 -58.30
CA ALA A 689 -10.73 32.49 -57.58
C ALA A 689 -10.90 33.51 -56.43
N GLY A 690 -10.29 33.23 -55.27
CA GLY A 690 -10.43 34.01 -54.04
C GLY A 690 -11.58 33.58 -53.12
N THR A 691 -12.47 32.68 -53.58
CA THR A 691 -13.54 32.14 -52.74
C THR A 691 -12.97 31.31 -51.59
N VAL A 692 -13.46 31.53 -50.36
CA VAL A 692 -13.06 30.75 -49.19
C VAL A 692 -14.06 29.62 -48.94
N VAL A 693 -13.57 28.39 -48.92
CA VAL A 693 -14.35 27.19 -48.59
C VAL A 693 -13.89 26.68 -47.23
N LYS A 694 -14.79 26.62 -46.26
CA LYS A 694 -14.54 26.17 -44.88
C LYS A 694 -15.24 24.84 -44.62
N ILE A 695 -14.54 23.94 -43.93
CA ILE A 695 -15.07 22.69 -43.40
C ILE A 695 -15.04 22.72 -41.88
N GLU A 696 -16.15 22.33 -41.27
CA GLU A 696 -16.30 22.12 -39.83
C GLU A 696 -16.72 20.68 -39.60
N ILE A 697 -16.10 19.97 -38.66
CA ILE A 697 -16.41 18.55 -38.39
C ILE A 697 -16.97 18.37 -36.98
N LYS A 698 -17.78 17.32 -36.80
CA LYS A 698 -18.29 16.86 -35.51
C LYS A 698 -18.41 15.33 -35.48
N ASP A 699 -18.53 14.80 -34.27
CA ASP A 699 -18.89 13.41 -34.01
C ASP A 699 -20.42 13.22 -34.01
N SER A 700 -20.87 11.98 -33.72
CA SER A 700 -22.28 11.62 -33.72
C SER A 700 -23.06 12.27 -32.59
N THR A 701 -22.41 12.50 -31.44
CA THR A 701 -23.04 12.94 -30.19
C THR A 701 -22.84 14.43 -29.88
N GLY A 702 -21.86 15.10 -30.50
CA GLY A 702 -21.48 16.48 -30.24
C GLY A 702 -21.91 17.49 -31.31
N GLY A 703 -21.77 18.77 -30.96
CA GLY A 703 -22.01 19.91 -31.85
C GLY A 703 -20.80 20.27 -32.70
N TYR A 704 -20.99 21.17 -33.68
CA TYR A 704 -19.86 21.75 -34.41
C TYR A 704 -19.05 22.67 -33.49
N SER A 705 -17.73 22.50 -33.47
CA SER A 705 -16.80 23.32 -32.69
C SER A 705 -15.94 24.19 -33.60
N THR A 706 -15.71 25.44 -33.21
CA THR A 706 -14.81 26.37 -33.92
C THR A 706 -13.35 25.95 -33.88
N SER A 707 -12.97 25.05 -32.98
CA SER A 707 -11.61 24.49 -32.90
C SER A 707 -11.34 23.40 -33.93
N ARG A 708 -12.38 22.77 -34.48
CA ARG A 708 -12.30 21.61 -35.41
C ARG A 708 -12.63 22.02 -36.84
N VAL A 709 -11.92 23.02 -37.33
CA VAL A 709 -12.20 23.66 -38.62
C VAL A 709 -10.94 23.75 -39.47
N ALA A 710 -11.13 23.70 -40.78
CA ALA A 710 -10.11 24.06 -41.76
C ALA A 710 -10.75 24.81 -42.92
N SER A 711 -9.94 25.57 -43.66
CA SER A 711 -10.39 26.29 -44.84
C SER A 711 -9.35 26.24 -45.94
N THR A 712 -9.82 26.29 -47.17
CA THR A 712 -8.99 26.43 -48.37
C THR A 712 -9.52 27.60 -49.20
N VAL A 713 -8.63 28.22 -49.97
CA VAL A 713 -8.97 29.32 -50.88
C VAL A 713 -8.88 28.80 -52.30
N VAL A 714 -9.92 29.06 -53.09
CA VAL A 714 -9.95 28.68 -54.49
C VAL A 714 -8.92 29.51 -55.24
N THR A 715 -7.95 28.85 -55.84
CA THR A 715 -6.88 29.50 -56.62
C THR A 715 -7.19 29.49 -58.12
N GLY A 716 -6.44 30.25 -58.91
CA GLY A 716 -6.52 30.18 -60.37
C GLY A 716 -6.18 28.77 -60.89
N ALA A 717 -6.49 28.49 -62.15
CA ALA A 717 -6.10 27.23 -62.78
C ALA A 717 -4.57 27.06 -62.73
N ALA A 718 -4.10 25.83 -62.48
CA ALA A 718 -2.68 25.53 -62.57
C ALA A 718 -2.21 25.74 -64.03
N THR A 719 -1.45 26.80 -64.29
CA THR A 719 -0.89 27.04 -65.64
C THR A 719 0.31 26.12 -65.84
N VAL A 720 0.15 25.05 -66.60
CA VAL A 720 1.29 24.28 -67.13
C VAL A 720 2.01 25.17 -68.15
N LYS A 721 3.30 25.45 -67.95
CA LYS A 721 4.10 26.24 -68.89
C LYS A 721 4.68 25.33 -69.98
N LEU A 722 4.56 25.71 -71.24
CA LEU A 722 5.26 25.01 -72.32
C LEU A 722 6.77 25.31 -72.21
N THR A 723 7.63 24.34 -72.53
CA THR A 723 9.08 24.60 -72.67
C THR A 723 9.32 25.64 -73.77
N ALA A 724 10.30 26.53 -73.63
CA ALA A 724 10.62 27.47 -74.70
C ALA A 724 11.01 26.74 -76.00
N PRO A 725 10.56 27.21 -77.18
CA PRO A 725 11.05 26.72 -78.46
C PRO A 725 12.57 26.84 -78.58
N LYS A 726 13.19 25.93 -79.33
CA LYS A 726 14.62 25.98 -79.64
C LYS A 726 14.82 26.44 -81.08
N LEU A 727 15.65 27.47 -81.27
CA LEU A 727 16.06 27.92 -82.61
C LEU A 727 17.33 27.20 -83.03
N ASN A 728 17.36 26.72 -84.26
CA ASN A 728 18.46 25.91 -84.78
C ASN A 728 19.39 26.74 -85.68
N LYS A 729 18.87 27.32 -86.76
CA LYS A 729 19.65 28.12 -87.73
C LYS A 729 18.77 28.96 -88.65
N ILE A 730 19.36 30.00 -89.25
CA ILE A 730 18.77 30.78 -90.35
C ILE A 730 19.23 30.23 -91.70
N GLU A 731 18.28 30.02 -92.61
CA GLU A 731 18.50 29.62 -94.00
C GLU A 731 17.83 30.65 -94.93
N GLY A 732 18.63 31.58 -95.45
CA GLY A 732 18.10 32.73 -96.22
C GLY A 732 17.23 33.63 -95.33
N ASN A 733 15.99 33.89 -95.75
CA ASN A 733 15.01 34.68 -94.99
C ASN A 733 14.10 33.81 -94.10
N TYR A 734 14.57 32.67 -93.61
CA TYR A 734 13.78 31.76 -92.77
C TYR A 734 14.58 31.27 -91.55
N ILE A 735 13.98 31.31 -90.36
CA ILE A 735 14.50 30.64 -89.16
C ILE A 735 13.89 29.25 -89.05
N THR A 736 14.73 28.26 -88.73
CA THR A 736 14.30 26.90 -88.42
C THR A 736 14.44 26.62 -86.93
N GLY A 737 13.51 25.86 -86.37
CA GLY A 737 13.51 25.53 -84.94
C GLY A 737 12.56 24.40 -84.59
N THR A 738 12.52 24.07 -83.30
CA THR A 738 11.67 23.03 -82.75
C THR A 738 10.82 23.61 -81.61
N ALA A 739 9.51 23.47 -81.69
CA ALA A 739 8.56 23.79 -80.64
C ALA A 739 8.21 22.53 -79.83
N PRO A 740 8.01 22.62 -78.51
CA PRO A 740 7.79 21.43 -77.67
C PRO A 740 6.46 20.73 -77.94
N LYS A 741 6.33 19.51 -77.41
CA LYS A 741 5.07 18.76 -77.38
C LYS A 741 3.97 19.57 -76.71
N GLY A 742 2.78 19.56 -77.33
CA GLY A 742 1.62 20.34 -76.88
C GLY A 742 1.56 21.78 -77.43
N THR A 743 2.49 22.17 -78.31
CA THR A 743 2.37 23.43 -79.08
C THR A 743 1.27 23.30 -80.13
N GLU A 744 0.42 24.31 -80.28
CA GLU A 744 -0.55 24.40 -81.38
C GLU A 744 -0.32 25.61 -82.27
N SER A 745 0.38 26.63 -81.77
CA SER A 745 0.89 27.74 -82.57
C SER A 745 2.17 28.29 -81.98
N ILE A 746 2.98 28.93 -82.82
CA ILE A 746 4.11 29.75 -82.39
C ILE A 746 3.89 31.20 -82.77
N THR A 747 4.43 32.12 -81.97
CA THR A 747 4.57 33.55 -82.29
C THR A 747 6.05 33.86 -82.44
N VAL A 748 6.45 34.47 -83.56
CA VAL A 748 7.82 34.89 -83.83
C VAL A 748 7.96 36.37 -83.52
N TYR A 749 9.05 36.69 -82.87
CA TYR A 749 9.44 38.03 -82.46
C TYR A 749 10.72 38.42 -83.21
N GLU A 750 10.70 39.59 -83.84
CA GLU A 750 11.85 40.21 -84.50
C GLU A 750 12.18 41.49 -83.73
N ASP A 751 13.42 41.62 -83.26
CA ASP A 751 13.91 42.75 -82.44
C ASP A 751 12.98 43.08 -81.24
N GLY A 752 12.41 42.03 -80.64
CA GLY A 752 11.53 42.11 -79.47
C GLY A 752 10.05 42.36 -79.78
N ALA A 753 9.67 42.63 -81.04
CA ALA A 753 8.28 42.83 -81.44
C ALA A 753 7.67 41.56 -82.06
N ALA A 754 6.45 41.21 -81.65
CA ALA A 754 5.72 40.09 -82.26
C ALA A 754 5.31 40.46 -83.70
N VAL A 755 5.79 39.72 -84.68
CA VAL A 755 5.63 40.08 -86.10
C VAL A 755 4.81 39.08 -86.89
N ARG A 756 4.76 37.81 -86.46
CA ARG A 756 4.04 36.74 -87.18
C ARG A 756 3.70 35.59 -86.26
N ALA A 757 2.67 34.83 -86.63
CA ALA A 757 2.31 33.57 -85.99
C ALA A 757 2.27 32.45 -87.03
N MET A 758 2.55 31.22 -86.59
CA MET A 758 2.45 30.01 -87.42
C MET A 758 1.66 28.96 -86.64
N ASN A 759 0.64 28.38 -87.28
CA ASN A 759 -0.15 27.31 -86.69
C ASN A 759 0.55 25.95 -86.86
N ILE A 760 0.27 25.02 -85.95
CA ILE A 760 0.80 23.65 -85.95
C ILE A 760 0.57 22.92 -87.27
N SER A 761 -0.53 23.19 -87.98
CA SER A 761 -0.84 22.59 -89.28
C SER A 761 0.20 22.91 -90.37
N SER A 762 1.05 23.92 -90.14
CA SER A 762 2.16 24.31 -91.02
C SER A 762 3.52 23.84 -90.51
N MET A 763 3.56 23.00 -89.48
CA MET A 763 4.76 22.43 -88.87
C MET A 763 4.84 20.93 -89.13
N THR A 764 6.03 20.34 -88.99
CA THR A 764 6.22 18.89 -89.11
C THR A 764 6.29 18.26 -87.72
N SER A 765 5.46 17.25 -87.44
CA SER A 765 5.47 16.51 -86.18
C SER A 765 6.67 15.56 -86.10
N ASN A 766 7.38 15.57 -84.98
CA ASN A 766 8.48 14.66 -84.67
C ASN A 766 7.96 13.45 -83.84
N GLN A 767 8.72 12.35 -83.80
CA GLN A 767 8.33 11.13 -83.08
C GLN A 767 8.20 11.32 -81.56
N ASP A 768 8.93 12.26 -80.98
CA ASP A 768 8.85 12.62 -79.54
C ASP A 768 7.64 13.51 -79.21
N GLY A 769 6.86 13.87 -80.23
CA GLY A 769 5.68 14.75 -80.13
C GLY A 769 6.00 16.24 -80.17
N SER A 770 7.27 16.64 -80.35
CA SER A 770 7.66 18.02 -80.66
C SER A 770 7.37 18.37 -82.13
N PHE A 771 7.47 19.65 -82.50
CA PHE A 771 7.15 20.13 -83.85
C PHE A 771 8.30 20.93 -84.44
N THR A 772 8.79 20.52 -85.61
CA THR A 772 9.79 21.26 -86.37
C THR A 772 9.11 22.32 -87.24
N PHE A 773 9.58 23.56 -87.17
CA PHE A 773 9.06 24.68 -87.94
C PHE A 773 10.16 25.36 -88.77
N LYS A 774 9.75 25.95 -89.88
CA LYS A 774 10.56 26.84 -90.73
C LYS A 774 9.71 28.05 -91.08
N VAL A 775 10.05 29.21 -90.50
CA VAL A 775 9.22 30.41 -90.58
C VAL A 775 10.03 31.60 -91.10
N TYR A 776 9.40 32.44 -91.92
CA TYR A 776 10.06 33.60 -92.51
C TYR A 776 10.52 34.59 -91.43
N VAL A 777 11.65 35.24 -91.67
CA VAL A 777 12.20 36.34 -90.86
C VAL A 777 12.66 37.46 -91.79
N ALA A 778 12.39 38.72 -91.42
CA ALA A 778 12.81 39.86 -92.24
C ALA A 778 14.34 39.94 -92.42
N PRO A 779 14.85 40.36 -93.59
CA PRO A 779 16.30 40.44 -93.84
C PRO A 779 17.06 41.37 -92.89
N ASN A 780 16.38 42.40 -92.37
CA ASN A 780 16.94 43.44 -91.49
C ASN A 780 16.74 43.17 -89.99
N ALA A 781 16.10 42.07 -89.59
CA ALA A 781 15.96 41.71 -88.18
C ALA A 781 17.33 41.33 -87.60
N SER A 782 17.69 41.96 -86.47
CA SER A 782 18.98 41.71 -85.80
C SER A 782 18.89 40.57 -84.77
N SER A 783 17.71 40.37 -84.19
CA SER A 783 17.41 39.33 -83.21
C SER A 783 16.08 38.64 -83.50
N VAL A 784 16.05 37.31 -83.38
CA VAL A 784 14.83 36.49 -83.56
C VAL A 784 14.57 35.65 -82.33
N GLN A 785 13.33 35.66 -81.85
CA GLN A 785 12.85 34.79 -80.78
C GLN A 785 11.50 34.16 -81.15
N VAL A 786 11.19 33.01 -80.56
CA VAL A 786 9.92 32.31 -80.80
C VAL A 786 9.30 31.85 -79.49
N GLN A 787 7.98 32.03 -79.35
CA GLN A 787 7.17 31.56 -78.23
C GLN A 787 6.13 30.54 -78.71
N ALA A 788 5.93 29.44 -77.99
CA ALA A 788 4.90 28.43 -78.24
C ALA A 788 3.62 28.68 -77.40
N LYS A 789 2.46 28.32 -77.96
CA LYS A 789 1.12 28.50 -77.38
C LYS A 789 0.18 27.31 -77.69
N ASN A 790 -0.82 27.06 -76.86
CA ASN A 790 -1.93 26.09 -77.11
C ASN A 790 -3.35 26.68 -76.94
N SER A 791 -4.38 26.01 -77.49
CA SER A 791 -5.76 26.53 -77.64
C SER A 791 -6.58 26.59 -76.36
N ASN A 792 -6.13 25.99 -75.25
CA ASN A 792 -6.75 26.24 -73.95
C ASN A 792 -6.39 27.63 -73.38
N LYS A 793 -5.67 28.48 -74.15
CA LYS A 793 -5.37 29.91 -73.87
C LYS A 793 -4.71 30.20 -72.51
N LEU A 794 -4.15 29.21 -71.85
CA LEU A 794 -3.54 29.33 -70.51
C LEU A 794 -2.12 28.76 -70.43
N MET A 795 -1.56 28.25 -71.53
CA MET A 795 -0.17 27.76 -71.59
C MET A 795 0.61 28.52 -72.66
N THR A 796 1.49 29.41 -72.23
CA THR A 796 2.52 30.03 -73.07
C THR A 796 3.89 29.52 -72.63
N SER A 797 4.82 29.37 -73.56
CA SER A 797 6.23 29.17 -73.20
C SER A 797 6.89 30.51 -72.84
N ASP A 798 8.08 30.46 -72.24
CA ASP A 798 9.01 31.58 -72.37
C ASP A 798 9.42 31.77 -73.84
N LEU A 799 9.95 32.94 -74.18
CA LEU A 799 10.62 33.15 -75.46
C LEU A 799 11.83 32.21 -75.57
N SER A 800 12.11 31.71 -76.77
CA SER A 800 13.37 31.02 -77.07
C SER A 800 14.57 31.91 -76.74
N ALA A 801 15.75 31.30 -76.59
CA ALA A 801 16.99 32.06 -76.68
C ALA A 801 17.00 32.89 -77.97
N ALA A 802 17.46 34.14 -77.89
CA ALA A 802 17.57 35.03 -79.02
C ALA A 802 18.59 34.47 -80.02
N PHE A 803 18.16 34.29 -81.26
CA PHE A 803 19.06 34.04 -82.36
C PHE A 803 19.51 35.39 -82.92
N ILE A 804 20.76 35.75 -82.66
CA ILE A 804 21.37 36.96 -83.19
C ILE A 804 21.91 36.65 -84.59
N LYS A 805 21.52 37.44 -85.58
CA LYS A 805 21.82 37.21 -86.99
C LYS A 805 23.26 37.53 -87.36
#